data_AF-A0A8H5LL76-F1
#
_entry.id   AF-A0A8H5LL76-F1
#
_cell.length_a   1.000
_cell.length_b   1.000
_cell.length_c   1.000
_cell.angle_alpha   90.00
_cell.angle_beta   90.00
_cell.angle_gamma   90.00
#
_symmetry.space_group_name_H-M   'P 1'
#
loop_
_entity.id
_entity.type
_entity.pdbx_description
1 polymer ?
#
loop_
_entity_poly.entity_id
_entity_poly.type
_entity_poly.pdbx_seq_one_letter_code
_entity_poly.pdbx_strand_id
1 'polypeptide(L)'
;MPPTPTTLVETLQSSLDKIDSDQDKLSTLLSAMDLYDQPRELRALSGTGCDNSFSDDQNQHVWSQFMELAQKHGIEDQFISACLQRMDFSRTSTHLEHLECANHDLKSSKRCKERATKICNCKHKLRSKDWKPEWVEEQRRPSFMDDGAESSHTRFGVSRSLWGNMPAFDILNLKANEGLETSINRDLALAFVASGDIRNVIRTVNELPKNYGGTLDIVINDRDPMVQCRNLLLLIILGMVPDLSDATEIALHFWYSLFLPSSWLSKLGIILQESQLLTPGEHVRTLSFGSHLTLNVLMETQTQYFFAGTFVHNGPDKLTPAIANNTFYNFMNASERVDYVHRYYAGLEPSHRLAIQEWRRFGVLYPFSASSAYLNTPNPWLFGHDHTLFLNDHASPSQGWDVQAAFEVGKAHGTTQADIMGCLYFYIKDQLHTFAQRLRTFKMNISLFKYDAIELGKGIKGGTIPGIPRSILFDRIEVSNATDLQYAGVKPMLEAWGPFLKTKKANQHASLIGLFMNWAWSKGAKAVVDNRANAGNIIKTFVDYYPETIPKFPSTLDLNAGLSGISTFMGIMDNIELCHENSEAFNEYLRNQGALETCKNIGLRSRKTNTIIPHRIGGTLGHPWKTLPKKMTVEKYIMLGSLQYVLYCGRPPARAALGTTFIS
;
A
#
# COMPACT_ATOMS: atom_id res chain seq x y z
N MET A 1 -23.63 -19.82 -25.70
CA MET A 1 -23.28 -18.82 -24.67
C MET A 1 -22.95 -19.57 -23.40
N PRO A 2 -21.84 -19.31 -22.71
CA PRO A 2 -21.66 -19.86 -21.37
C PRO A 2 -22.77 -19.31 -20.45
N PRO A 3 -23.25 -20.10 -19.48
CA PRO A 3 -24.30 -19.65 -18.56
C PRO A 3 -23.83 -18.41 -17.79
N THR A 4 -24.78 -17.54 -17.46
CA THR A 4 -24.54 -16.46 -16.49
C THR A 4 -24.22 -17.06 -15.11
N PRO A 5 -23.47 -16.37 -14.24
CA PRO A 5 -23.15 -16.84 -12.88
C PRO A 5 -24.37 -17.40 -12.13
N THR A 6 -25.50 -16.70 -12.23
CA THR A 6 -26.78 -17.08 -11.61
C THR A 6 -27.35 -18.40 -12.15
N THR A 7 -27.26 -18.65 -13.47
CA THR A 7 -27.79 -19.88 -14.08
C THR A 7 -26.92 -21.11 -13.83
N LEU A 8 -25.61 -20.93 -13.67
CA LEU A 8 -24.69 -22.01 -13.30
C LEU A 8 -24.97 -22.54 -11.89
N VAL A 9 -25.17 -21.64 -10.93
CA VAL A 9 -25.38 -21.96 -9.52
C VAL A 9 -26.75 -22.61 -9.26
N GLU A 10 -27.80 -22.11 -9.91
CA GLU A 10 -29.13 -22.74 -9.85
C GLU A 10 -29.12 -24.16 -10.42
N THR A 11 -28.40 -24.36 -11.53
CA THR A 11 -28.24 -25.68 -12.15
C THR A 11 -27.43 -26.63 -11.25
N LEU A 12 -26.33 -26.14 -10.68
CA LEU A 12 -25.50 -26.89 -9.74
C LEU A 12 -26.26 -27.30 -8.49
N GLN A 13 -27.05 -26.38 -7.91
CA GLN A 13 -27.91 -26.68 -6.78
C GLN A 13 -28.85 -27.85 -7.08
N SER A 14 -29.57 -27.78 -8.21
CA SER A 14 -30.52 -28.84 -8.60
C SER A 14 -29.82 -30.18 -8.85
N SER A 15 -28.58 -30.16 -9.34
CA SER A 15 -27.78 -31.37 -9.51
C SER A 15 -27.30 -31.94 -8.18
N LEU A 16 -26.80 -31.11 -7.26
CA LEU A 16 -26.31 -31.55 -5.95
C LEU A 16 -27.43 -32.09 -5.05
N ASP A 17 -28.64 -31.53 -5.15
CA ASP A 17 -29.82 -32.00 -4.42
C ASP A 17 -30.26 -33.43 -4.82
N LYS A 18 -29.76 -33.95 -5.95
CA LYS A 18 -30.08 -35.29 -6.46
C LYS A 18 -28.98 -36.32 -6.23
N ILE A 19 -27.85 -35.90 -5.64
CA ILE A 19 -26.70 -36.76 -5.39
C ILE A 19 -26.72 -37.12 -3.91
N ASP A 20 -26.70 -38.41 -3.57
CA ASP A 20 -26.72 -38.85 -2.15
C ASP A 20 -25.31 -39.00 -1.55
N SER A 21 -24.29 -39.19 -2.40
CA SER A 21 -22.90 -39.41 -2.00
C SER A 21 -22.14 -38.10 -1.86
N ASP A 22 -21.60 -37.84 -0.67
CA ASP A 22 -20.76 -36.67 -0.40
C ASP A 22 -19.55 -36.60 -1.34
N GLN A 23 -18.97 -37.75 -1.71
CA GLN A 23 -17.85 -37.84 -2.62
C GLN A 23 -18.23 -37.48 -4.07
N ASP A 24 -19.45 -37.81 -4.49
CA ASP A 24 -19.96 -37.46 -5.82
C ASP A 24 -20.40 -35.99 -5.87
N LYS A 25 -20.95 -35.46 -4.78
CA LYS A 25 -21.24 -34.02 -4.63
C LYS A 25 -19.95 -33.21 -4.70
N LEU A 26 -18.92 -33.67 -3.98
CA LEU A 26 -17.58 -33.09 -3.98
C LEU A 26 -16.98 -33.10 -5.38
N SER A 27 -16.99 -34.25 -6.06
CA SER A 27 -16.50 -34.38 -7.45
C SER A 27 -17.25 -33.48 -8.43
N THR A 28 -18.57 -33.35 -8.27
CA THR A 28 -19.42 -32.48 -9.10
C THR A 28 -19.10 -31.00 -8.91
N LEU A 29 -18.97 -30.56 -7.65
CA LEU A 29 -18.57 -29.18 -7.33
C LEU A 29 -17.18 -28.87 -7.90
N LEU A 30 -16.20 -29.73 -7.66
CA LEU A 30 -14.83 -29.55 -8.15
C LEU A 30 -14.77 -29.51 -9.68
N SER A 31 -15.51 -30.37 -10.36
CA SER A 31 -15.54 -30.41 -11.84
C SER A 31 -16.20 -29.16 -12.43
N ALA A 32 -17.28 -28.67 -11.80
CA ALA A 32 -17.95 -27.46 -12.24
C ALA A 32 -17.13 -26.19 -11.97
N MET A 33 -16.35 -26.21 -10.90
CA MET A 33 -15.35 -25.20 -10.59
C MET A 33 -14.19 -25.21 -11.60
N ASP A 34 -13.67 -26.38 -11.97
CA ASP A 34 -12.66 -26.52 -13.03
C ASP A 34 -13.17 -26.01 -14.40
N LEU A 35 -14.45 -26.21 -14.70
CA LEU A 35 -15.11 -25.68 -15.90
C LEU A 35 -15.31 -24.16 -15.86
N TYR A 36 -15.50 -23.59 -14.67
CA TYR A 36 -15.61 -22.14 -14.48
C TYR A 36 -14.24 -21.45 -14.56
N ASP A 37 -13.20 -22.10 -14.02
CA ASP A 37 -11.81 -21.61 -13.98
C ASP A 37 -11.08 -21.71 -15.33
N GLN A 38 -11.69 -22.29 -16.38
CA GLN A 38 -11.06 -22.31 -17.71
C GLN A 38 -10.92 -20.89 -18.28
N PRO A 39 -9.72 -20.52 -18.81
CA PRO A 39 -9.48 -19.20 -19.36
C PRO A 39 -10.50 -18.87 -20.47
N ARG A 40 -11.30 -17.82 -20.28
CA ARG A 40 -12.08 -17.20 -21.37
C ARG A 40 -11.15 -16.34 -22.24
N GLU A 41 -10.15 -16.97 -22.84
CA GLU A 41 -9.39 -16.41 -23.95
C GLU A 41 -10.34 -16.21 -25.13
N LEU A 42 -10.97 -15.03 -25.31
CA LEU A 42 -11.50 -14.54 -26.62
C LEU A 42 -12.29 -13.19 -26.62
N ARG A 43 -12.11 -12.27 -25.67
CA ARG A 43 -12.78 -10.94 -25.77
C ARG A 43 -11.92 -9.68 -25.68
N ALA A 44 -10.59 -9.79 -25.52
CA ALA A 44 -9.72 -8.61 -25.52
C ALA A 44 -9.42 -8.02 -26.92
N LEU A 45 -10.06 -8.52 -27.99
CA LEU A 45 -9.84 -8.05 -29.37
C LEU A 45 -11.06 -7.36 -30.03
N SER A 46 -12.17 -7.19 -29.33
CA SER A 46 -13.31 -6.42 -29.86
C SER A 46 -13.53 -5.18 -29.01
N GLY A 47 -12.88 -4.09 -29.39
CA GLY A 47 -13.11 -2.78 -28.82
C GLY A 47 -14.56 -2.35 -29.02
N THR A 48 -15.35 -2.36 -27.95
CA THR A 48 -16.60 -1.60 -27.82
C THR A 48 -16.99 -1.54 -26.34
N GLY A 49 -17.17 -0.32 -25.82
CA GLY A 49 -18.03 -0.06 -24.66
C GLY A 49 -17.33 0.00 -23.30
N CYS A 50 -17.13 1.24 -22.82
CA CYS A 50 -16.84 1.55 -21.43
C CYS A 50 -18.03 1.15 -20.54
N ASP A 51 -17.96 -0.04 -19.94
CA ASP A 51 -18.70 -0.40 -18.72
C ASP A 51 -17.84 -1.40 -17.92
N ASN A 52 -16.75 -0.89 -17.35
CA ASN A 52 -15.86 -1.65 -16.45
C ASN A 52 -16.33 -1.51 -14.99
N SER A 53 -17.61 -1.80 -14.75
CA SER A 53 -18.09 -2.21 -13.43
C SER A 53 -18.19 -3.74 -13.38
N PHE A 54 -17.10 -4.43 -13.71
CA PHE A 54 -16.92 -5.80 -13.24
C PHE A 54 -16.14 -5.69 -11.93
N SER A 55 -16.86 -5.59 -10.82
CA SER A 55 -16.25 -5.63 -9.50
C SER A 55 -15.76 -7.05 -9.20
N ASP A 56 -14.66 -7.13 -8.44
CA ASP A 56 -14.23 -8.34 -7.74
C ASP A 56 -15.40 -9.05 -7.03
N ASP A 57 -16.48 -8.32 -6.68
CA ASP A 57 -17.70 -8.89 -6.11
C ASP A 57 -18.28 -10.01 -6.99
N GLN A 58 -18.18 -9.97 -8.33
CA GLN A 58 -18.80 -11.02 -9.17
C GLN A 58 -18.04 -12.35 -9.15
N ASN A 59 -16.70 -12.34 -9.16
CA ASN A 59 -15.91 -13.58 -9.03
C ASN A 59 -15.87 -14.07 -7.58
N GLN A 60 -15.86 -13.14 -6.62
CA GLN A 60 -16.02 -13.43 -5.19
C GLN A 60 -17.41 -14.02 -4.89
N HIS A 61 -18.45 -13.57 -5.61
CA HIS A 61 -19.82 -14.09 -5.52
C HIS A 61 -19.95 -15.51 -6.07
N VAL A 62 -19.23 -15.88 -7.13
CA VAL A 62 -19.33 -17.25 -7.67
C VAL A 62 -18.67 -18.25 -6.75
N TRP A 63 -17.48 -17.96 -6.20
CA TRP A 63 -16.87 -18.85 -5.20
C TRP A 63 -17.66 -18.89 -3.90
N SER A 64 -18.21 -17.75 -3.44
CA SER A 64 -19.13 -17.77 -2.31
C SER A 64 -20.34 -18.65 -2.61
N GLN A 65 -20.84 -18.67 -3.85
CA GLN A 65 -21.92 -19.57 -4.26
C GLN A 65 -21.50 -21.05 -4.28
N PHE A 66 -20.34 -21.41 -4.85
CA PHE A 66 -19.84 -22.80 -4.79
C PHE A 66 -19.62 -23.27 -3.34
N MET A 67 -19.14 -22.38 -2.48
CA MET A 67 -18.96 -22.67 -1.06
C MET A 67 -20.29 -22.72 -0.30
N GLU A 68 -21.25 -21.84 -0.58
CA GLU A 68 -22.61 -21.89 -0.03
C GLU A 68 -23.30 -23.19 -0.43
N LEU A 69 -23.08 -23.67 -1.66
CA LEU A 69 -23.52 -24.99 -2.10
C LEU A 69 -22.84 -26.10 -1.30
N ALA A 70 -21.52 -26.05 -1.14
CA ALA A 70 -20.77 -27.04 -0.35
C ALA A 70 -21.24 -27.07 1.12
N GLN A 71 -21.47 -25.90 1.71
CA GLN A 71 -21.99 -25.73 3.07
C GLN A 71 -23.41 -26.26 3.21
N LYS A 72 -24.30 -25.91 2.28
CA LYS A 72 -25.68 -26.40 2.26
C LYS A 72 -25.76 -27.93 2.18
N HIS A 73 -24.75 -28.55 1.56
CA HIS A 73 -24.65 -29.99 1.41
C HIS A 73 -23.78 -30.68 2.47
N GLY A 74 -23.23 -29.95 3.45
CA GLY A 74 -22.44 -30.51 4.55
C GLY A 74 -21.05 -31.03 4.15
N ILE A 75 -20.54 -30.62 2.99
CA ILE A 75 -19.26 -31.09 2.41
C ILE A 75 -18.20 -29.99 2.31
N GLU A 76 -18.41 -28.87 3.00
CA GLU A 76 -17.54 -27.67 2.97
C GLU A 76 -16.08 -27.98 3.31
N ASP A 77 -15.83 -28.76 4.37
CA ASP A 77 -14.49 -29.12 4.82
C ASP A 77 -13.76 -30.00 3.78
N GLN A 78 -14.50 -30.93 3.18
CA GLN A 78 -14.00 -31.86 2.17
C GLN A 78 -13.72 -31.13 0.86
N PHE A 79 -14.57 -30.18 0.49
CA PHE A 79 -14.43 -29.35 -0.69
C PHE A 79 -13.22 -28.43 -0.59
N ILE A 80 -13.03 -27.76 0.55
CA ILE A 80 -11.84 -26.94 0.76
C ILE A 80 -10.59 -27.82 0.81
N SER A 81 -10.60 -28.91 1.57
CA SER A 81 -9.46 -29.83 1.64
C SER A 81 -9.06 -30.35 0.25
N ALA A 82 -10.02 -30.72 -0.59
CA ALA A 82 -9.75 -31.16 -1.96
C ALA A 82 -9.20 -30.04 -2.85
N CYS A 83 -9.73 -28.81 -2.75
CA CYS A 83 -9.18 -27.64 -3.42
C CYS A 83 -7.73 -27.37 -2.99
N LEU A 84 -7.42 -27.52 -1.70
CA LEU A 84 -6.08 -27.29 -1.17
C LEU A 84 -5.12 -28.43 -1.55
N GLN A 85 -5.56 -29.68 -1.56
CA GLN A 85 -4.74 -30.85 -1.96
C GLN A 85 -4.42 -30.86 -3.46
N ARG A 86 -5.27 -30.24 -4.29
CA ARG A 86 -4.98 -29.98 -5.70
C ARG A 86 -3.85 -28.98 -5.91
N MET A 87 -3.47 -28.22 -4.88
CA MET A 87 -2.29 -27.35 -4.91
C MET A 87 -1.02 -28.21 -4.75
N ASP A 88 -0.63 -28.87 -5.84
CA ASP A 88 0.61 -29.62 -5.88
C ASP A 88 1.81 -28.66 -5.97
N PHE A 89 2.34 -28.23 -4.81
CA PHE A 89 3.57 -27.45 -4.73
C PHE A 89 4.82 -28.24 -5.19
N SER A 90 4.69 -29.54 -5.47
CA SER A 90 5.81 -30.41 -5.88
C SER A 90 6.05 -30.42 -7.40
N ARG A 91 5.14 -29.87 -8.21
CA ARG A 91 5.39 -29.61 -9.64
C ARG A 91 6.25 -28.36 -9.81
N THR A 92 7.50 -28.44 -9.39
CA THR A 92 8.56 -27.65 -10.02
C THR A 92 8.72 -28.17 -11.44
N SER A 93 7.99 -27.57 -12.38
CA SER A 93 8.37 -27.65 -13.79
C SER A 93 9.75 -27.04 -13.95
N THR A 94 10.73 -27.91 -14.18
CA THR A 94 12.14 -27.63 -14.47
C THR A 94 12.35 -27.05 -15.88
N HIS A 95 11.42 -26.26 -16.39
CA HIS A 95 11.57 -25.61 -17.70
C HIS A 95 11.53 -24.10 -17.56
N LEU A 96 12.55 -23.54 -16.90
CA LEU A 96 12.90 -22.12 -16.97
C LEU A 96 14.30 -21.91 -17.56
N GLU A 97 14.70 -22.76 -18.51
CA GLU A 97 15.81 -22.47 -19.43
C GLU A 97 15.43 -21.43 -20.51
N HIS A 98 14.22 -20.86 -20.47
CA HIS A 98 13.74 -19.88 -21.45
C HIS A 98 13.38 -18.50 -20.89
N LEU A 99 13.83 -18.17 -19.69
CA LEU A 99 14.20 -16.78 -19.35
C LEU A 99 15.66 -16.47 -19.73
N GLU A 100 16.20 -17.16 -20.75
CA GLU A 100 17.34 -16.70 -21.53
C GLU A 100 16.95 -15.48 -22.39
N CYS A 101 16.62 -14.38 -21.72
CA CYS A 101 17.00 -13.04 -22.10
C CYS A 101 17.40 -12.24 -20.84
N ALA A 102 18.16 -12.90 -19.97
CA ALA A 102 19.37 -12.34 -19.39
C ALA A 102 20.54 -13.30 -19.70
N ASN A 103 21.06 -13.21 -20.93
CA ASN A 103 22.27 -13.86 -21.48
C ASN A 103 22.23 -15.37 -21.84
N HIS A 104 21.66 -15.75 -22.99
CA HIS A 104 22.33 -16.55 -24.04
C HIS A 104 21.43 -16.70 -25.28
N ASP A 105 22.01 -16.78 -26.49
CA ASP A 105 21.31 -17.19 -27.73
C ASP A 105 21.96 -18.49 -28.23
N LEU A 106 21.20 -19.58 -28.22
CA LEU A 106 21.64 -20.93 -28.57
C LEU A 106 21.68 -21.23 -30.08
N LYS A 107 21.58 -20.24 -30.97
CA LYS A 107 21.74 -20.48 -32.43
C LYS A 107 22.77 -19.62 -33.16
N SER A 108 23.40 -18.61 -32.54
CA SER A 108 24.31 -17.68 -33.26
C SER A 108 25.78 -17.65 -32.83
N SER A 109 26.20 -18.50 -31.87
CA SER A 109 27.62 -18.84 -31.64
C SER A 109 28.59 -17.66 -31.37
N LYS A 110 28.17 -16.57 -30.69
CA LYS A 110 29.11 -15.52 -30.21
C LYS A 110 28.78 -15.04 -28.80
N ARG A 111 29.72 -15.24 -27.85
CA ARG A 111 29.66 -14.74 -26.46
C ARG A 111 29.68 -13.21 -26.42
N CYS A 112 28.64 -12.60 -25.85
CA CYS A 112 28.68 -11.20 -25.42
C CYS A 112 29.71 -11.04 -24.30
N LYS A 113 30.74 -10.21 -24.53
CA LYS A 113 31.82 -9.99 -23.56
C LYS A 113 31.30 -9.22 -22.33
N GLU A 114 31.55 -9.80 -21.16
CA GLU A 114 31.08 -9.52 -19.79
C GLU A 114 31.46 -8.13 -19.18
N ARG A 115 31.65 -7.08 -19.97
CA ARG A 115 31.89 -5.70 -19.46
C ARG A 115 30.84 -4.68 -19.88
N ALA A 116 29.88 -5.06 -20.71
CA ALA A 116 28.99 -4.10 -21.37
C ALA A 116 27.74 -3.68 -20.57
N THR A 117 27.19 -4.49 -19.65
CA THR A 117 25.93 -4.14 -18.95
C THR A 117 26.11 -3.01 -17.93
N LYS A 118 27.18 -3.01 -17.13
CA LYS A 118 27.53 -1.87 -16.24
C LYS A 118 27.87 -0.59 -17.03
N ILE A 119 28.45 -0.70 -18.22
CA ILE A 119 28.85 0.44 -19.05
C ILE A 119 27.66 1.00 -19.86
N CYS A 120 26.74 0.16 -20.33
CA CYS A 120 25.51 0.58 -21.03
C CYS A 120 24.55 1.33 -20.10
N ASN A 121 24.36 0.85 -18.86
CA ASN A 121 23.48 1.53 -17.90
C ASN A 121 24.07 2.86 -17.41
N CYS A 122 25.40 3.02 -17.45
CA CYS A 122 26.05 4.31 -17.15
C CYS A 122 25.86 5.38 -18.22
N LYS A 123 25.58 4.99 -19.47
CA LYS A 123 25.31 5.91 -20.58
C LYS A 123 23.83 5.96 -20.96
N HIS A 124 22.94 5.42 -20.12
CA HIS A 124 21.51 5.40 -20.39
C HIS A 124 20.95 6.83 -20.51
N LYS A 125 20.06 7.07 -21.47
CA LYS A 125 19.51 8.41 -21.77
C LYS A 125 18.88 9.06 -20.52
N LEU A 126 18.17 8.29 -19.70
CA LEU A 126 17.56 8.78 -18.45
C LEU A 126 18.57 9.33 -17.42
N ARG A 127 19.82 8.87 -17.46
CA ARG A 127 20.89 9.36 -16.57
C ARG A 127 21.55 10.63 -17.10
N SER A 128 21.17 11.10 -18.28
CA SER A 128 21.64 12.38 -18.79
C SER A 128 21.02 13.52 -17.99
N LYS A 129 21.85 14.50 -17.63
CA LYS A 129 21.38 15.79 -17.07
C LYS A 129 20.56 16.57 -18.08
N ASP A 130 20.81 16.33 -19.37
CA ASP A 130 20.11 16.98 -20.48
C ASP A 130 18.87 16.19 -20.94
N TRP A 131 18.49 15.12 -20.24
CA TRP A 131 17.27 14.38 -20.56
C TRP A 131 16.05 15.30 -20.47
N LYS A 132 15.18 15.19 -21.47
CA LYS A 132 13.92 15.91 -21.53
C LYS A 132 12.77 14.91 -21.69
N PRO A 133 11.59 15.22 -21.14
CA PRO A 133 10.38 14.49 -21.45
C PRO A 133 10.10 14.42 -22.96
N GLU A 134 9.48 13.32 -23.41
CA GLU A 134 9.15 13.11 -24.83
C GLU A 134 8.32 14.25 -25.43
N TRP A 135 7.27 14.73 -24.74
CA TRP A 135 6.47 15.85 -25.25
C TRP A 135 7.29 17.13 -25.48
N VAL A 136 8.42 17.32 -24.78
CA VAL A 136 9.34 18.45 -25.00
C VAL A 136 10.21 18.22 -26.23
N GLU A 137 10.72 17.00 -26.42
CA GLU A 137 11.53 16.63 -27.59
C GLU A 137 10.71 16.64 -28.89
N GLU A 138 9.49 16.12 -28.82
CA GLU A 138 8.53 16.04 -29.94
C GLU A 138 7.81 17.35 -30.22
N GLN A 139 7.99 18.36 -29.36
CA GLN A 139 7.24 19.61 -29.39
C GLN A 139 5.71 19.41 -29.38
N ARG A 140 5.24 18.40 -28.64
CA ARG A 140 3.82 18.04 -28.51
C ARG A 140 3.23 18.64 -27.24
N ARG A 141 1.92 18.89 -27.26
CA ARG A 141 1.14 19.15 -26.04
C ARG A 141 1.05 17.85 -25.22
N PRO A 142 1.46 17.82 -23.94
CA PRO A 142 1.33 16.62 -23.10
C PRO A 142 -0.14 16.24 -22.83
N SER A 143 -0.42 14.94 -22.75
CA SER A 143 -1.77 14.37 -22.59
C SER A 143 -2.47 14.82 -21.30
N PHE A 144 -1.72 15.09 -20.24
CA PHE A 144 -2.28 15.57 -18.97
C PHE A 144 -2.75 17.04 -19.00
N MET A 145 -2.53 17.76 -20.10
CA MET A 145 -3.08 19.10 -20.33
C MET A 145 -4.28 19.10 -21.28
N ASP A 146 -4.67 17.96 -21.86
CA ASP A 146 -5.85 17.92 -22.72
C ASP A 146 -7.10 17.92 -21.83
N ASP A 147 -7.94 18.95 -21.97
CA ASP A 147 -9.20 19.13 -21.22
C ASP A 147 -10.30 18.15 -21.67
N GLY A 148 -9.96 17.18 -22.53
CA GLY A 148 -10.86 16.12 -23.00
C GLY A 148 -10.99 15.01 -21.95
N ALA A 149 -12.20 14.83 -21.44
CA ALA A 149 -12.55 13.90 -20.37
C ALA A 149 -12.28 12.40 -20.66
N GLU A 150 -11.86 11.99 -21.86
CA GLU A 150 -11.75 10.55 -22.18
C GLU A 150 -10.38 9.92 -21.84
N SER A 151 -9.26 10.64 -21.99
CA SER A 151 -7.90 10.10 -21.73
C SER A 151 -7.42 10.30 -20.28
N SER A 152 -8.00 11.24 -19.55
CA SER A 152 -7.67 11.54 -18.14
C SER A 152 -8.40 10.64 -17.13
N HIS A 153 -9.33 9.79 -17.60
CA HIS A 153 -10.18 8.94 -16.75
C HIS A 153 -9.95 7.44 -16.93
N THR A 154 -9.10 7.02 -17.89
CA THR A 154 -8.76 5.61 -18.07
C THR A 154 -8.00 5.10 -16.84
N ARG A 155 -8.62 4.20 -16.08
CA ARG A 155 -8.00 3.57 -14.91
C ARG A 155 -7.11 2.41 -15.36
N PHE A 156 -5.86 2.44 -14.91
CA PHE A 156 -4.88 1.36 -15.12
C PHE A 156 -4.65 0.65 -13.79
N GLY A 157 -5.19 -0.57 -13.67
CA GLY A 157 -5.14 -1.44 -12.50
C GLY A 157 -6.44 -1.41 -11.69
N VAL A 158 -6.54 -2.31 -10.70
CA VAL A 158 -7.61 -2.25 -9.70
C VAL A 158 -7.12 -1.32 -8.58
N SER A 159 -7.87 -0.28 -8.25
CA SER A 159 -7.43 0.72 -7.26
C SER A 159 -7.55 0.21 -5.81
N ARG A 160 -6.77 -0.81 -5.44
CA ARG A 160 -6.60 -1.24 -4.05
C ARG A 160 -5.36 -0.58 -3.42
N SER A 161 -5.49 -0.14 -2.19
CA SER A 161 -4.40 0.53 -1.46
C SER A 161 -3.59 -0.50 -0.66
N LEU A 162 -2.83 -1.35 -1.37
CA LEU A 162 -2.04 -2.41 -0.74
C LEU A 162 -0.72 -1.93 -0.10
N TRP A 163 -0.29 -0.72 -0.46
CA TRP A 163 0.89 -0.05 0.09
C TRP A 163 0.51 1.30 0.68
N GLY A 164 1.20 1.65 1.75
CA GLY A 164 1.10 2.93 2.42
C GLY A 164 1.27 4.10 1.47
N ASN A 165 0.36 5.05 1.58
CA ASN A 165 0.31 6.27 0.78
C ASN A 165 0.82 7.49 1.56
N MET A 166 1.61 7.28 2.62
CA MET A 166 2.32 8.29 3.41
C MET A 166 3.55 7.61 4.02
N PRO A 167 4.62 8.34 4.38
CA PRO A 167 5.72 7.76 5.14
C PRO A 167 5.27 7.21 6.48
N ALA A 168 5.84 6.08 6.90
CA ALA A 168 5.63 5.50 8.21
C ALA A 168 6.04 6.47 9.32
N PHE A 169 5.22 6.59 10.36
CA PHE A 169 5.51 7.39 11.54
C PHE A 169 5.18 6.63 12.82
N ASP A 170 5.84 7.02 13.91
CA ASP A 170 5.60 6.47 15.24
C ASP A 170 4.39 7.18 15.87
N ILE A 171 3.31 6.43 16.10
CA ILE A 171 2.08 7.00 16.65
C ILE A 171 2.18 7.32 18.15
N LEU A 172 3.12 6.70 18.86
CA LEU A 172 3.37 6.96 20.28
C LEU A 172 4.20 8.24 20.45
N ASN A 173 5.32 8.32 19.73
CA ASN A 173 6.37 9.30 19.90
C ASN A 173 6.68 9.56 21.38
N LEU A 174 7.02 8.49 22.10
CA LEU A 174 7.23 8.53 23.55
C LEU A 174 8.26 9.58 23.95
N LYS A 175 9.31 9.78 23.13
CA LYS A 175 10.35 10.78 23.36
C LYS A 175 9.81 12.20 23.50
N ALA A 176 8.79 12.56 22.73
CA ALA A 176 8.17 13.89 22.77
C ALA A 176 6.90 13.95 23.65
N ASN A 177 6.46 12.82 24.20
CA ASN A 177 5.23 12.69 24.96
C ASN A 177 5.51 12.12 26.37
N GLU A 178 5.20 10.84 26.61
CA GLU A 178 5.24 10.24 27.94
C GLU A 178 6.65 10.11 28.54
N GLY A 179 7.70 10.15 27.70
CA GLY A 179 9.09 9.85 28.05
C GLY A 179 9.45 8.39 27.79
N LEU A 180 10.67 8.13 27.32
CA LEU A 180 11.13 6.76 27.04
C LEU A 180 11.32 5.94 28.32
N GLU A 181 12.01 6.50 29.31
CA GLU A 181 12.36 5.80 30.56
C GLU A 181 11.11 5.47 31.41
N THR A 182 10.20 6.43 31.52
CA THR A 182 8.92 6.31 32.23
C THR A 182 7.98 5.28 31.61
N SER A 183 8.19 4.93 30.33
CA SER A 183 7.30 4.03 29.58
C SER A 183 7.82 2.60 29.47
N ILE A 184 9.04 2.29 29.95
CA ILE A 184 9.67 0.97 29.80
C ILE A 184 8.77 -0.18 30.29
N ASN A 185 8.12 0.00 31.44
CA ASN A 185 7.28 -1.05 32.06
C ASN A 185 5.78 -0.75 31.97
N ARG A 186 5.39 0.21 31.11
CA ARG A 186 4.00 0.64 30.99
C ARG A 186 3.30 -0.19 29.93
N ASP A 187 2.14 -0.75 30.25
CA ASP A 187 1.27 -1.37 29.25
C ASP A 187 0.67 -0.31 28.32
N LEU A 188 0.76 -0.55 27.01
CA LEU A 188 0.30 0.38 25.98
C LEU A 188 -0.74 -0.30 25.09
N ALA A 189 -1.83 0.41 24.82
CA ALA A 189 -2.87 -0.05 23.92
C ALA A 189 -2.95 0.86 22.70
N LEU A 190 -2.85 0.29 21.50
CA LEU A 190 -2.81 0.98 20.22
C LEU A 190 -3.90 0.46 19.29
N ALA A 191 -4.52 1.34 18.50
CA ALA A 191 -5.45 0.96 17.45
C ALA A 191 -5.06 1.60 16.11
N PHE A 192 -5.00 0.80 15.06
CA PHE A 192 -4.78 1.18 13.66
C PHE A 192 -6.04 0.78 12.89
N VAL A 193 -7.02 1.68 12.80
CA VAL A 193 -8.40 1.30 12.49
C VAL A 193 -8.72 1.31 10.99
N ALA A 194 -7.86 1.93 10.19
CA ALA A 194 -7.90 1.97 8.73
C ALA A 194 -6.45 1.86 8.21
N SER A 195 -5.82 0.75 8.58
CA SER A 195 -4.37 0.61 8.52
C SER A 195 -3.79 0.66 7.11
N GLY A 196 -4.46 0.06 6.11
CA GLY A 196 -3.94 -0.17 4.77
C GLY A 196 -2.78 -1.18 4.70
N ASP A 197 -1.75 -0.99 5.54
CA ASP A 197 -0.66 -1.92 5.77
C ASP A 197 -0.08 -1.79 7.20
N ILE A 198 0.90 -2.62 7.55
CA ILE A 198 1.50 -2.62 8.90
C ILE A 198 2.69 -1.65 9.08
N ARG A 199 2.96 -0.72 8.13
CA ARG A 199 4.18 0.12 8.21
C ARG A 199 4.21 1.01 9.47
N ASN A 200 3.05 1.54 9.88
CA ASN A 200 2.94 2.38 11.07
C ASN A 200 3.06 1.53 12.35
N VAL A 201 2.58 0.28 12.33
CA VAL A 201 2.77 -0.69 13.42
C VAL A 201 4.27 -0.96 13.59
N ILE A 202 4.95 -1.32 12.50
CA ILE A 202 6.40 -1.57 12.48
C ILE A 202 7.16 -0.38 13.01
N ARG A 203 6.88 0.81 12.46
CA ARG A 203 7.56 2.05 12.86
C ARG A 203 7.35 2.34 14.35
N THR A 204 6.12 2.27 14.83
CA THR A 204 5.78 2.55 16.24
C THR A 204 6.46 1.54 17.18
N VAL A 205 6.35 0.24 16.87
CA VAL A 205 6.94 -0.80 17.72
C VAL A 205 8.47 -0.69 17.70
N ASN A 206 9.09 -0.31 16.58
CA ASN A 206 10.53 -0.11 16.44
C ASN A 206 11.08 1.12 17.21
N GLU A 207 10.25 2.08 17.58
CA GLU A 207 10.68 3.25 18.36
C GLU A 207 10.62 3.04 19.89
N LEU A 208 10.05 1.92 20.35
CA LEU A 208 10.07 1.57 21.77
C LEU A 208 11.50 1.30 22.29
N PRO A 209 11.77 1.51 23.60
CA PRO A 209 13.03 1.11 24.21
C PRO A 209 13.34 -0.38 23.97
N LYS A 210 14.61 -0.73 23.71
CA LYS A 210 15.02 -2.13 23.49
C LYS A 210 14.67 -3.06 24.66
N ASN A 211 14.62 -2.51 25.87
CA ASN A 211 14.29 -3.21 27.11
C ASN A 211 12.84 -3.00 27.56
N TYR A 212 11.93 -2.62 26.65
CA TYR A 212 10.51 -2.49 26.95
C TYR A 212 9.97 -3.80 27.54
N GLY A 213 9.45 -3.73 28.76
CA GLY A 213 8.96 -4.85 29.55
C GLY A 213 7.45 -4.87 29.79
N GLY A 214 6.75 -3.81 29.35
CA GLY A 214 5.28 -3.76 29.35
C GLY A 214 4.66 -4.66 28.28
N THR A 215 3.33 -4.70 28.27
CA THR A 215 2.52 -5.42 27.27
C THR A 215 1.99 -4.43 26.23
N LEU A 216 2.09 -4.78 24.94
CA LEU A 216 1.43 -4.04 23.86
C LEU A 216 0.16 -4.75 23.42
N ASP A 217 -0.98 -4.10 23.58
CA ASP A 217 -2.24 -4.51 22.97
C ASP A 217 -2.44 -3.70 21.68
N ILE A 218 -2.43 -4.37 20.52
CA ILE A 218 -2.48 -3.72 19.21
C ILE A 218 -3.72 -4.21 18.45
N VAL A 219 -4.62 -3.30 18.12
CA VAL A 219 -5.74 -3.57 17.21
C VAL A 219 -5.38 -3.09 15.81
N ILE A 220 -5.48 -3.97 14.82
CA ILE A 220 -5.27 -3.65 13.40
C ILE A 220 -6.57 -3.97 12.67
N ASN A 221 -7.09 -3.00 11.93
CA ASN A 221 -8.28 -3.16 11.12
C ASN A 221 -8.11 -2.53 9.74
N ASP A 222 -8.76 -3.12 8.75
CA ASP A 222 -9.03 -2.51 7.47
C ASP A 222 -10.35 -3.05 6.92
N ARG A 223 -11.00 -2.34 6.01
CA ARG A 223 -12.23 -2.85 5.38
C ARG A 223 -11.95 -3.82 4.22
N ASP A 224 -10.77 -3.74 3.62
CA ASP A 224 -10.41 -4.57 2.47
C ASP A 224 -9.89 -5.96 2.94
N PRO A 225 -10.53 -7.06 2.52
CA PRO A 225 -10.09 -8.40 2.89
C PRO A 225 -8.65 -8.69 2.44
N MET A 226 -8.20 -8.14 1.31
CA MET A 226 -6.83 -8.32 0.84
C MET A 226 -5.83 -7.63 1.77
N VAL A 227 -6.18 -6.48 2.33
CA VAL A 227 -5.31 -5.81 3.32
C VAL A 227 -5.17 -6.67 4.57
N GLN A 228 -6.28 -7.20 5.10
CA GLN A 228 -6.24 -8.09 6.27
C GLN A 228 -5.36 -9.32 6.00
N CYS A 229 -5.57 -9.99 4.86
CA CYS A 229 -4.82 -11.18 4.46
C CYS A 229 -3.31 -10.91 4.34
N ARG A 230 -2.90 -9.80 3.71
CA ARG A 230 -1.50 -9.42 3.56
C ARG A 230 -0.85 -9.06 4.90
N ASN A 231 -1.57 -8.32 5.75
CA ASN A 231 -1.10 -7.96 7.09
C ASN A 231 -0.90 -9.21 7.96
N LEU A 232 -1.84 -10.16 7.89
CA LEU A 232 -1.72 -11.47 8.55
C LEU A 232 -0.46 -12.22 8.10
N LEU A 233 -0.25 -12.34 6.80
CA LEU A 233 0.89 -13.06 6.23
C LEU A 233 2.23 -12.42 6.59
N LEU A 234 2.32 -11.09 6.59
CA LEU A 234 3.52 -10.38 7.03
C LEU A 234 3.83 -10.66 8.50
N LEU A 235 2.82 -10.63 9.37
CA LEU A 235 2.99 -10.97 10.79
C LEU A 235 3.42 -12.42 10.98
N ILE A 236 2.83 -13.35 10.22
CA ILE A 236 3.21 -14.77 10.23
C ILE A 236 4.63 -14.98 9.74
N ILE A 237 5.03 -14.36 8.62
CA ILE A 237 6.40 -14.47 8.10
C ILE A 237 7.40 -14.02 9.17
N LEU A 238 7.19 -12.82 9.73
CA LEU A 238 8.12 -12.21 10.68
C LEU A 238 8.14 -12.95 12.03
N GLY A 239 6.99 -13.49 12.45
CA GLY A 239 6.81 -14.20 13.72
C GLY A 239 7.16 -15.69 13.70
N MET A 240 6.90 -16.41 12.59
CA MET A 240 7.01 -17.88 12.51
C MET A 240 8.22 -18.39 11.74
N VAL A 241 8.78 -17.63 10.79
CA VAL A 241 9.99 -18.10 10.10
C VAL A 241 11.16 -18.09 11.09
N PRO A 242 11.78 -19.25 11.42
CA PRO A 242 12.72 -19.33 12.53
C PRO A 242 13.95 -18.43 12.37
N ASP A 243 14.57 -18.51 11.19
CA ASP A 243 15.71 -17.66 10.87
C ASP A 243 15.27 -16.21 10.63
N LEU A 244 15.88 -15.28 11.36
CA LEU A 244 15.51 -13.88 11.35
C LEU A 244 15.85 -13.19 10.02
N SER A 245 16.96 -13.59 9.39
CA SER A 245 17.38 -13.04 8.10
C SER A 245 16.42 -13.50 7.00
N ASP A 246 16.08 -14.79 6.96
CA ASP A 246 15.07 -15.35 6.07
C ASP A 246 13.71 -14.66 6.27
N ALA A 247 13.24 -14.54 7.51
CA ALA A 247 11.96 -13.90 7.82
C ALA A 247 11.90 -12.47 7.26
N THR A 248 12.97 -11.72 7.43
CA THR A 248 13.09 -10.34 6.96
C THR A 248 13.09 -10.28 5.43
N GLU A 249 13.88 -11.12 4.77
CA GLU A 249 14.02 -11.15 3.32
C GLU A 249 12.70 -11.57 2.64
N ILE A 250 12.08 -12.63 3.15
CA ILE A 250 10.79 -13.13 2.68
C ILE A 250 9.72 -12.04 2.83
N ALA A 251 9.63 -11.41 4.00
CA ALA A 251 8.62 -10.38 4.25
C ALA A 251 8.80 -9.17 3.33
N LEU A 252 10.04 -8.72 3.09
CA LEU A 252 10.33 -7.60 2.21
C LEU A 252 9.83 -7.86 0.78
N HIS A 253 10.22 -9.01 0.21
CA HIS A 253 9.84 -9.33 -1.16
C HIS A 253 8.35 -9.68 -1.26
N PHE A 254 7.79 -10.39 -0.28
CA PHE A 254 6.35 -10.64 -0.20
C PHE A 254 5.55 -9.33 -0.22
N TRP A 255 6.05 -8.30 0.46
CA TRP A 255 5.38 -7.01 0.50
C TRP A 255 5.51 -6.25 -0.83
N TYR A 256 6.72 -6.10 -1.35
CA TYR A 256 7.03 -5.09 -2.38
C TYR A 256 7.56 -5.64 -3.71
N SER A 257 7.66 -6.96 -3.87
CA SER A 257 8.15 -7.58 -5.11
C SER A 257 7.09 -8.41 -5.81
N LEU A 258 7.09 -8.30 -7.15
CA LEU A 258 6.21 -9.04 -8.06
C LEU A 258 6.55 -10.52 -8.12
N PHE A 259 7.82 -10.86 -7.91
CA PHE A 259 8.32 -12.22 -7.95
C PHE A 259 9.01 -12.61 -6.65
N LEU A 260 8.85 -13.87 -6.30
CA LEU A 260 9.40 -14.56 -5.14
C LEU A 260 10.10 -15.84 -5.61
N PRO A 261 10.99 -16.43 -4.79
CA PRO A 261 11.46 -17.80 -4.98
C PRO A 261 10.32 -18.77 -4.65
N SER A 262 10.17 -19.83 -5.46
CA SER A 262 9.17 -20.87 -5.22
C SER A 262 9.29 -21.51 -3.82
N SER A 263 10.52 -21.71 -3.35
CA SER A 263 10.80 -22.26 -2.02
C SER A 263 10.20 -21.44 -0.88
N TRP A 264 10.07 -20.12 -1.05
CA TRP A 264 9.47 -19.25 -0.03
C TRP A 264 7.95 -19.40 0.01
N LEU A 265 7.30 -19.55 -1.14
CA LEU A 265 5.88 -19.85 -1.22
C LEU A 265 5.56 -21.22 -0.61
N SER A 266 6.39 -22.24 -0.89
CA SER A 266 6.24 -23.56 -0.26
C SER A 266 6.39 -23.48 1.27
N LYS A 267 7.38 -22.73 1.77
CA LYS A 267 7.59 -22.51 3.21
C LYS A 267 6.37 -21.84 3.84
N LEU A 268 5.77 -20.86 3.16
CA LEU A 268 4.54 -20.22 3.62
C LEU A 268 3.35 -21.16 3.61
N GLY A 269 3.19 -21.98 2.56
CA GLY A 269 2.13 -22.99 2.50
C GLY A 269 2.15 -23.93 3.69
N ILE A 270 3.33 -24.43 4.08
CA ILE A 270 3.50 -25.31 5.25
C ILE A 270 3.08 -24.59 6.54
N ILE A 271 3.58 -23.36 6.76
CA ILE A 271 3.25 -22.58 7.97
C ILE A 271 1.73 -22.35 8.08
N LEU A 272 1.07 -22.04 6.97
CA LEU A 272 -0.36 -21.76 6.93
C LEU A 272 -1.23 -23.00 7.16
N GLN A 273 -0.76 -24.15 6.68
CA GLN A 273 -1.37 -25.44 6.94
C GLN A 273 -1.27 -25.80 8.42
N GLU A 274 -0.07 -25.68 9.00
CA GLU A 274 0.16 -25.95 10.43
C GLU A 274 -0.62 -24.99 11.34
N SER A 275 -0.77 -23.73 10.94
CA SER A 275 -1.55 -22.73 11.68
C SER A 275 -3.07 -22.88 11.51
N GLN A 276 -3.53 -23.88 10.74
CA GLN A 276 -4.96 -24.12 10.47
C GLN A 276 -5.68 -22.86 9.95
N LEU A 277 -4.98 -21.99 9.21
CA LEU A 277 -5.60 -20.79 8.64
C LEU A 277 -6.36 -21.12 7.35
N LEU A 278 -5.94 -22.20 6.68
CA LEU A 278 -6.55 -22.70 5.46
C LEU A 278 -7.74 -23.64 5.73
N THR A 279 -7.95 -24.07 6.99
CA THR A 279 -9.05 -24.97 7.34
C THR A 279 -10.33 -24.17 7.65
N PRO A 280 -11.45 -24.38 6.95
CA PRO A 280 -12.76 -23.82 7.32
C PRO A 280 -13.09 -24.15 8.78
N GLY A 281 -13.75 -23.22 9.49
CA GLY A 281 -14.09 -23.41 10.90
C GLY A 281 -14.28 -22.11 11.69
N GLU A 282 -13.77 -22.07 12.92
CA GLU A 282 -13.95 -20.92 13.82
C GLU A 282 -13.51 -19.60 13.18
N HIS A 283 -14.38 -18.59 13.26
CA HIS A 283 -14.11 -17.26 12.71
C HIS A 283 -13.00 -16.55 13.50
N VAL A 284 -12.82 -16.91 14.77
CA VAL A 284 -11.78 -16.38 15.65
C VAL A 284 -10.67 -17.42 15.76
N ARG A 285 -9.46 -17.06 15.38
CA ARG A 285 -8.27 -17.91 15.54
C ARG A 285 -7.24 -17.21 16.38
N THR A 286 -6.66 -17.92 17.34
CA THR A 286 -5.58 -17.40 18.17
C THR A 286 -4.30 -18.14 17.83
N LEU A 287 -3.37 -17.45 17.19
CA LEU A 287 -2.04 -17.94 16.91
C LEU A 287 -1.10 -17.48 18.01
N SER A 288 -0.39 -18.41 18.64
CA SER A 288 0.64 -18.08 19.64
C SER A 288 2.01 -18.30 19.03
N PHE A 289 2.86 -17.27 19.07
CA PHE A 289 4.23 -17.34 18.59
C PHE A 289 5.16 -17.27 19.81
N GLY A 290 5.55 -18.45 20.29
CA GLY A 290 6.28 -18.58 21.55
C GLY A 290 5.48 -18.04 22.75
N SER A 291 6.19 -17.52 23.76
CA SER A 291 5.60 -17.00 24.99
C SER A 291 5.30 -15.50 24.99
N HIS A 292 5.64 -14.80 23.90
CA HIS A 292 5.67 -13.33 23.88
C HIS A 292 4.65 -12.72 22.94
N LEU A 293 4.19 -13.43 21.91
CA LEU A 293 3.27 -12.86 20.93
C LEU A 293 2.03 -13.74 20.77
N THR A 294 0.88 -13.11 20.95
CA THR A 294 -0.44 -13.68 20.63
C THR A 294 -1.06 -12.87 19.50
N LEU A 295 -1.51 -13.55 18.45
CA LEU A 295 -2.23 -12.96 17.33
C LEU A 295 -3.63 -13.55 17.25
N ASN A 296 -4.60 -12.71 17.57
CA ASN A 296 -6.02 -12.99 17.40
C ASN A 296 -6.44 -12.52 16.02
N VAL A 297 -7.00 -13.41 15.21
CA VAL A 297 -7.49 -13.12 13.88
C VAL A 297 -8.97 -13.40 13.86
N LEU A 298 -9.77 -12.38 13.56
CA LEU A 298 -11.18 -12.57 13.24
C LEU A 298 -11.33 -12.54 11.72
N MET A 299 -11.48 -13.72 11.12
CA MET A 299 -11.64 -13.91 9.69
C MET A 299 -13.07 -14.32 9.41
N GLU A 300 -13.85 -13.41 8.82
CA GLU A 300 -15.19 -13.74 8.33
C GLU A 300 -15.08 -14.80 7.23
N THR A 301 -16.09 -15.68 7.13
CA THR A 301 -16.16 -16.76 6.13
C THR A 301 -15.79 -16.30 4.72
N GLN A 302 -16.31 -15.15 4.27
CA GLN A 302 -15.97 -14.59 2.96
C GLN A 302 -14.49 -14.22 2.81
N THR A 303 -13.88 -13.71 3.89
CA THR A 303 -12.44 -13.36 3.88
C THR A 303 -11.59 -14.63 3.91
N GLN A 304 -12.02 -15.66 4.63
CA GLN A 304 -11.36 -16.96 4.62
C GLN A 304 -11.40 -17.61 3.22
N TYR A 305 -12.53 -17.50 2.52
CA TYR A 305 -12.63 -17.95 1.13
C TYR A 305 -11.76 -17.14 0.19
N PHE A 306 -11.71 -15.81 0.36
CA PHE A 306 -10.81 -14.97 -0.41
C PHE A 306 -9.34 -15.36 -0.18
N PHE A 307 -8.96 -15.63 1.08
CA PHE A 307 -7.62 -16.07 1.47
C PHE A 307 -7.25 -17.41 0.81
N ALA A 308 -8.12 -18.42 0.94
CA ALA A 308 -7.89 -19.74 0.33
C ALA A 308 -7.93 -19.69 -1.20
N GLY A 309 -8.88 -18.96 -1.77
CA GLY A 309 -9.06 -18.76 -3.20
C GLY A 309 -7.84 -18.12 -3.86
N THR A 310 -7.16 -17.19 -3.17
CA THR A 310 -5.93 -16.57 -3.70
C THR A 310 -4.85 -17.63 -3.97
N PHE A 311 -4.70 -18.63 -3.11
CA PHE A 311 -3.74 -19.73 -3.36
C PHE A 311 -4.16 -20.61 -4.54
N VAL A 312 -5.46 -20.90 -4.66
CA VAL A 312 -6.01 -21.79 -5.70
C VAL A 312 -6.01 -21.13 -7.08
N HIS A 313 -6.30 -19.83 -7.18
CA HIS A 313 -6.43 -19.10 -8.45
C HIS A 313 -5.13 -18.52 -8.96
N ASN A 314 -4.22 -18.19 -8.05
CA ASN A 314 -2.92 -17.63 -8.40
C ASN A 314 -1.80 -18.67 -8.21
N GLY A 315 -2.15 -19.97 -8.27
CA GLY A 315 -1.20 -21.06 -8.29
C GLY A 315 -0.29 -21.03 -9.53
N PRO A 316 0.85 -21.74 -9.52
CA PRO A 316 1.89 -21.63 -10.54
C PRO A 316 1.43 -21.92 -11.98
N ASP A 317 0.44 -22.82 -12.13
CA ASP A 317 -0.11 -23.20 -13.45
C ASP A 317 -1.10 -22.17 -14.01
N LYS A 318 -1.67 -21.31 -13.15
CA LYS A 318 -2.66 -20.29 -13.52
C LYS A 318 -2.00 -18.92 -13.68
N LEU A 319 -1.36 -18.43 -12.63
CA LEU A 319 -0.60 -17.18 -12.67
C LEU A 319 0.86 -17.48 -13.04
N THR A 320 1.13 -17.54 -14.35
CA THR A 320 2.47 -17.81 -14.85
C THR A 320 3.38 -16.58 -14.76
N PRO A 321 4.72 -16.74 -14.75
CA PRO A 321 5.65 -15.60 -14.79
C PRO A 321 5.40 -14.66 -15.98
N ALA A 322 5.02 -15.20 -17.14
CA ALA A 322 4.72 -14.41 -18.33
C ALA A 322 3.46 -13.55 -18.15
N ILE A 323 2.38 -14.12 -17.59
CA ILE A 323 1.15 -13.38 -17.30
C ILE A 323 1.46 -12.27 -16.29
N ALA A 324 2.08 -12.60 -15.17
CA ALA A 324 2.41 -11.64 -14.12
C ALA A 324 3.29 -10.48 -14.64
N ASN A 325 4.36 -10.80 -15.38
CA ASN A 325 5.27 -9.80 -15.95
C ASN A 325 4.57 -8.89 -16.97
N ASN A 326 3.82 -9.47 -17.91
CA ASN A 326 3.15 -8.72 -18.96
C ASN A 326 2.05 -7.82 -18.38
N THR A 327 1.24 -8.36 -17.46
CA THR A 327 0.24 -7.59 -16.73
C THR A 327 0.91 -6.40 -16.03
N PHE A 328 1.92 -6.65 -15.19
CA PHE A 328 2.61 -5.58 -14.48
C PHE A 328 3.25 -4.56 -15.41
N TYR A 329 3.98 -5.00 -16.43
CA TYR A 329 4.66 -4.12 -17.38
C TYR A 329 3.67 -3.22 -18.13
N ASN A 330 2.58 -3.80 -18.65
CA ASN A 330 1.56 -3.06 -19.38
C ASN A 330 0.83 -2.04 -18.50
N PHE A 331 0.58 -2.37 -17.23
CA PHE A 331 -0.03 -1.43 -16.28
C PHE A 331 0.94 -0.32 -15.87
N MET A 332 2.17 -0.65 -15.52
CA MET A 332 3.16 0.31 -15.04
C MET A 332 3.80 1.12 -16.17
N ASN A 333 3.74 0.68 -17.42
CA ASN A 333 4.37 1.37 -18.56
C ASN A 333 3.38 1.56 -19.72
N ALA A 334 2.08 1.70 -19.42
CA ALA A 334 1.06 2.02 -20.40
C ALA A 334 1.47 3.24 -21.24
N SER A 335 1.43 3.10 -22.57
CA SER A 335 1.86 4.15 -23.51
C SER A 335 1.09 5.45 -23.34
N GLU A 336 -0.19 5.35 -22.99
CA GLU A 336 -1.13 6.45 -22.75
C GLU A 336 -0.71 7.30 -21.54
N ARG A 337 0.12 6.72 -20.65
CA ARG A 337 0.57 7.32 -19.39
C ARG A 337 1.99 7.87 -19.49
N VAL A 338 2.65 7.79 -20.66
CA VAL A 338 4.06 8.20 -20.84
C VAL A 338 4.32 9.64 -20.40
N ASP A 339 3.45 10.58 -20.77
CA ASP A 339 3.57 11.99 -20.38
C ASP A 339 3.47 12.17 -18.86
N TYR A 340 2.69 11.34 -18.17
CA TYR A 340 2.60 11.42 -16.72
C TYR A 340 3.82 10.82 -16.03
N VAL A 341 4.34 9.70 -16.53
CA VAL A 341 5.59 9.09 -16.04
C VAL A 341 6.76 10.04 -16.24
N HIS A 342 6.85 10.65 -17.42
CA HIS A 342 7.89 11.63 -17.73
C HIS A 342 7.75 12.92 -16.93
N ARG A 343 6.53 13.34 -16.56
CA ARG A 343 6.32 14.44 -15.59
C ARG A 343 6.87 14.08 -14.22
N TYR A 344 6.65 12.85 -13.77
CA TYR A 344 7.26 12.36 -12.53
C TYR A 344 8.80 12.34 -12.62
N TYR A 345 9.37 11.83 -13.72
CA TYR A 345 10.83 11.79 -13.93
C TYR A 345 11.49 13.16 -14.03
N ALA A 346 10.80 14.17 -14.54
CA ALA A 346 11.33 15.52 -14.71
C ALA A 346 11.85 16.15 -13.42
N GLY A 347 11.24 15.80 -12.27
CA GLY A 347 11.68 16.32 -10.97
C GLY A 347 12.60 15.41 -10.18
N LEU A 348 13.06 14.30 -10.76
CA LEU A 348 14.01 13.37 -10.16
C LEU A 348 15.44 13.63 -10.65
N GLU A 349 16.40 13.26 -9.82
CA GLU A 349 17.81 13.18 -10.17
C GLU A 349 18.04 12.15 -11.28
N PRO A 350 19.05 12.34 -12.15
CA PRO A 350 19.21 11.50 -13.34
C PRO A 350 19.34 10.00 -13.05
N SER A 351 20.01 9.62 -11.96
CA SER A 351 20.16 8.19 -11.61
C SER A 351 18.88 7.59 -11.01
N HIS A 352 18.06 8.39 -10.32
CA HIS A 352 16.78 7.92 -9.76
C HIS A 352 15.77 7.58 -10.85
N ARG A 353 15.74 8.36 -11.95
CA ARG A 353 14.89 8.04 -13.12
C ARG A 353 15.14 6.63 -13.63
N LEU A 354 16.41 6.23 -13.77
CA LEU A 354 16.76 4.89 -14.21
C LEU A 354 16.41 3.83 -13.16
N ALA A 355 16.73 4.06 -11.89
CA ALA A 355 16.41 3.12 -10.81
C ALA A 355 14.90 2.86 -10.68
N ILE A 356 14.07 3.91 -10.79
CA ILE A 356 12.62 3.76 -10.80
C ILE A 356 12.14 3.10 -12.09
N GLN A 357 12.71 3.44 -13.25
CA GLN A 357 12.34 2.77 -14.50
C GLN A 357 12.57 1.26 -14.41
N GLU A 358 13.72 0.80 -13.91
CA GLU A 358 13.99 -0.63 -13.76
C GLU A 358 12.98 -1.30 -12.83
N TRP A 359 12.66 -0.67 -11.70
CA TRP A 359 11.60 -1.18 -10.82
C TRP A 359 10.23 -1.22 -11.53
N ARG A 360 9.85 -0.21 -12.32
CA ARG A 360 8.60 -0.22 -13.10
C ARG A 360 8.59 -1.28 -14.21
N ARG A 361 9.74 -1.79 -14.64
CA ARG A 361 9.83 -2.85 -15.66
C ARG A 361 9.68 -4.24 -15.05
N PHE A 362 10.30 -4.48 -13.90
CA PHE A 362 10.40 -5.83 -13.32
C PHE A 362 9.58 -6.03 -12.05
N GLY A 363 9.20 -4.94 -11.37
CA GLY A 363 8.40 -4.98 -10.16
C GLY A 363 9.11 -5.58 -8.95
N VAL A 364 10.45 -5.64 -8.95
CA VAL A 364 11.24 -6.23 -7.86
C VAL A 364 11.95 -5.13 -7.07
N LEU A 365 11.70 -5.06 -5.76
CA LEU A 365 12.43 -4.15 -4.87
C LEU A 365 13.77 -4.79 -4.46
N TYR A 366 14.85 -4.41 -5.14
CA TYR A 366 16.18 -4.96 -4.89
C TYR A 366 17.27 -3.98 -5.34
N PRO A 367 18.52 -4.06 -4.81
CA PRO A 367 19.60 -3.20 -5.27
C PRO A 367 19.87 -3.36 -6.76
N PHE A 368 20.09 -2.24 -7.46
CA PHE A 368 20.16 -2.16 -8.92
C PHE A 368 21.18 -3.09 -9.58
N SER A 369 22.25 -3.42 -8.86
CA SER A 369 23.34 -4.26 -9.38
C SER A 369 23.27 -5.72 -8.97
N ALA A 370 22.29 -6.09 -8.14
CA ALA A 370 22.18 -7.42 -7.57
C ALA A 370 21.39 -8.35 -8.50
N SER A 371 21.75 -9.63 -8.50
CA SER A 371 21.10 -10.63 -9.35
C SER A 371 19.75 -11.03 -8.77
N SER A 372 18.68 -10.89 -9.55
CA SER A 372 17.32 -11.25 -9.16
C SER A 372 16.81 -12.52 -9.84
N ALA A 373 17.67 -13.30 -10.51
CA ALA A 373 17.25 -14.45 -11.32
C ALA A 373 16.50 -15.54 -10.54
N TYR A 374 16.74 -15.63 -9.22
CA TYR A 374 16.05 -16.57 -8.33
C TYR A 374 14.64 -16.09 -7.91
N LEU A 375 14.29 -14.82 -8.17
CA LEU A 375 12.97 -14.24 -7.96
C LEU A 375 12.16 -14.42 -9.25
N ASN A 376 11.59 -15.62 -9.43
CA ASN A 376 11.01 -16.04 -10.71
C ASN A 376 9.59 -16.62 -10.62
N THR A 377 9.02 -16.70 -9.43
CA THR A 377 7.64 -17.19 -9.21
C THR A 377 6.75 -16.01 -8.84
N PRO A 378 5.60 -15.79 -9.50
CA PRO A 378 4.72 -14.67 -9.21
C PRO A 378 4.29 -14.63 -7.74
N ASN A 379 4.19 -13.42 -7.20
CA ASN A 379 3.61 -13.17 -5.88
C ASN A 379 2.08 -13.16 -6.01
N PRO A 380 1.37 -14.22 -5.56
CA PRO A 380 -0.07 -14.35 -5.79
C PRO A 380 -0.89 -13.26 -5.11
N TRP A 381 -0.33 -12.58 -4.11
CA TRP A 381 -1.04 -11.61 -3.28
C TRP A 381 -1.05 -10.18 -3.85
N LEU A 382 -0.51 -10.00 -5.05
CA LEU A 382 -0.59 -8.75 -5.81
C LEU A 382 -1.63 -8.79 -6.94
N PHE A 383 -2.29 -9.94 -7.14
CA PHE A 383 -3.18 -10.18 -8.25
C PHE A 383 -4.56 -10.65 -7.78
N GLY A 384 -5.60 -10.24 -8.50
CA GLY A 384 -6.94 -10.81 -8.40
C GLY A 384 -7.01 -12.24 -8.92
N HIS A 385 -8.12 -12.92 -8.66
CA HIS A 385 -8.37 -14.26 -9.17
C HIS A 385 -8.46 -14.30 -10.71
N ASP A 386 -8.76 -13.15 -11.33
CA ASP A 386 -8.74 -12.92 -12.77
C ASP A 386 -7.38 -12.45 -13.31
N HIS A 387 -6.34 -12.54 -12.47
CA HIS A 387 -4.96 -12.11 -12.74
C HIS A 387 -4.82 -10.61 -13.02
N THR A 388 -5.81 -9.80 -12.66
CA THR A 388 -5.67 -8.33 -12.67
C THR A 388 -4.72 -7.87 -11.58
N LEU A 389 -3.92 -6.85 -11.85
CA LEU A 389 -3.00 -6.28 -10.87
C LEU A 389 -3.79 -5.39 -9.88
N PHE A 390 -3.64 -5.66 -8.58
CA PHE A 390 -4.26 -4.87 -7.51
C PHE A 390 -3.58 -3.53 -7.23
N LEU A 391 -2.42 -3.29 -7.84
CA LEU A 391 -1.70 -2.03 -7.72
C LEU A 391 -2.17 -1.04 -8.78
N ASN A 392 -2.20 0.23 -8.41
CA ASN A 392 -2.33 1.32 -9.37
C ASN A 392 -1.00 1.56 -10.12
N ASP A 393 -1.08 2.11 -11.33
CA ASP A 393 0.07 2.48 -12.18
C ASP A 393 1.09 3.48 -11.55
N HIS A 394 0.68 4.24 -10.53
CA HIS A 394 1.56 5.08 -9.70
C HIS A 394 1.97 4.49 -8.35
N ALA A 395 1.55 3.26 -8.00
CA ALA A 395 1.95 2.67 -6.73
C ALA A 395 3.48 2.58 -6.68
N SER A 396 4.08 2.85 -5.53
CA SER A 396 5.52 2.67 -5.35
C SER A 396 5.85 2.36 -3.88
N PRO A 397 6.79 1.44 -3.61
CA PRO A 397 7.25 1.17 -2.26
C PRO A 397 7.75 2.43 -1.54
N SER A 398 8.30 3.42 -2.26
CA SER A 398 8.82 4.66 -1.67
C SER A 398 7.73 5.53 -1.02
N GLN A 399 6.45 5.32 -1.36
CA GLN A 399 5.33 6.08 -0.83
C GLN A 399 5.10 5.79 0.67
N GLY A 400 5.42 4.57 1.11
CA GLY A 400 5.22 4.14 2.49
C GLY A 400 6.31 4.54 3.48
N TRP A 401 7.43 5.11 3.02
CA TRP A 401 8.66 5.21 3.82
C TRP A 401 9.39 6.55 3.67
N ASP A 402 10.20 6.91 4.66
CA ASP A 402 11.04 8.11 4.60
C ASP A 402 12.28 7.84 3.74
N VAL A 403 12.26 8.36 2.51
CA VAL A 403 13.35 8.22 1.55
C VAL A 403 14.67 8.83 2.07
N GLN A 404 14.63 9.87 2.90
CA GLN A 404 15.85 10.46 3.45
C GLN A 404 16.52 9.50 4.44
N ALA A 405 15.74 8.88 5.32
CA ALA A 405 16.23 7.84 6.20
C ALA A 405 16.74 6.64 5.39
N ALA A 406 16.08 6.33 4.27
CA ALA A 406 16.54 5.27 3.39
C ALA A 406 17.90 5.55 2.75
N PHE A 407 18.19 6.79 2.38
CA PHE A 407 19.51 7.18 1.89
C PHE A 407 20.60 7.04 2.95
N GLU A 408 20.31 7.38 4.20
CA GLU A 408 21.25 7.24 5.32
C GLU A 408 21.58 5.77 5.59
N VAL A 409 20.55 4.91 5.65
CA VAL A 409 20.73 3.46 5.82
C VAL A 409 21.41 2.85 4.61
N GLY A 410 20.99 3.19 3.40
CA GLY A 410 21.62 2.70 2.17
C GLY A 410 23.13 2.98 2.15
N LYS A 411 23.55 4.19 2.53
CA LYS A 411 24.98 4.53 2.66
C LYS A 411 25.69 3.63 3.68
N ALA A 412 25.07 3.32 4.81
CA ALA A 412 25.63 2.43 5.84
C ALA A 412 25.81 0.98 5.32
N HIS A 413 24.96 0.53 4.40
CA HIS A 413 25.04 -0.78 3.74
C HIS A 413 25.90 -0.77 2.45
N GLY A 414 26.60 0.33 2.16
CA GLY A 414 27.50 0.43 1.01
C GLY A 414 26.83 0.68 -0.34
N THR A 415 25.53 1.04 -0.36
CA THR A 415 24.88 1.58 -1.55
C THR A 415 25.03 3.11 -1.63
N THR A 416 24.62 3.69 -2.74
CA THR A 416 24.66 5.13 -2.98
C THR A 416 23.26 5.66 -3.22
N GLN A 417 23.04 6.94 -2.98
CA GLN A 417 21.75 7.58 -3.27
C GLN A 417 21.34 7.40 -4.73
N ALA A 418 22.27 7.19 -5.66
CA ALA A 418 21.96 6.92 -7.06
C ALA A 418 21.10 5.66 -7.27
N ASP A 419 21.23 4.67 -6.37
CA ASP A 419 20.37 3.48 -6.32
C ASP A 419 19.32 3.65 -5.22
N ILE A 420 18.29 4.45 -5.52
CA ILE A 420 17.21 4.75 -4.60
C ILE A 420 16.42 3.51 -4.18
N MET A 421 16.20 2.55 -5.09
CA MET A 421 15.51 1.30 -4.78
C MET A 421 16.36 0.39 -3.89
N GLY A 422 17.67 0.35 -4.11
CA GLY A 422 18.61 -0.30 -3.19
C GLY A 422 18.65 0.34 -1.81
N CYS A 423 18.68 1.67 -1.72
CA CYS A 423 18.57 2.39 -0.45
C CYS A 423 17.28 2.01 0.31
N LEU A 424 16.16 1.96 -0.41
CA LEU A 424 14.87 1.59 0.15
C LEU A 424 14.83 0.12 0.59
N TYR A 425 15.40 -0.79 -0.20
CA TYR A 425 15.55 -2.20 0.14
C TYR A 425 16.24 -2.36 1.50
N PHE A 426 17.42 -1.76 1.69
CA PHE A 426 18.16 -1.89 2.95
C PHE A 426 17.43 -1.25 4.13
N TYR A 427 16.80 -0.09 3.91
CA TYR A 427 16.02 0.57 4.94
C TYR A 427 14.84 -0.27 5.43
N ILE A 428 14.03 -0.78 4.50
CA ILE A 428 12.87 -1.62 4.83
C ILE A 428 13.34 -2.92 5.48
N LYS A 429 14.43 -3.52 4.98
CA LYS A 429 15.05 -4.71 5.57
C LYS A 429 15.44 -4.48 7.03
N ASP A 430 16.09 -3.37 7.35
CA ASP A 430 16.46 -3.04 8.74
C ASP A 430 15.23 -2.79 9.64
N GLN A 431 14.18 -2.16 9.11
CA GLN A 431 12.91 -1.98 9.83
C GLN A 431 12.24 -3.32 10.14
N LEU A 432 12.14 -4.20 9.14
CA LEU A 432 11.54 -5.53 9.27
C LEU A 432 12.35 -6.42 10.22
N HIS A 433 13.68 -6.38 10.13
CA HIS A 433 14.56 -7.15 11.01
C HIS A 433 14.37 -6.73 12.47
N THR A 434 14.39 -5.41 12.75
CA THR A 434 14.15 -4.88 14.10
C THR A 434 12.77 -5.27 14.62
N PHE A 435 11.75 -5.23 13.76
CA PHE A 435 10.39 -5.58 14.15
C PHE A 435 10.25 -7.08 14.42
N ALA A 436 10.80 -7.94 13.57
CA ALA A 436 10.81 -9.39 13.77
C ALA A 436 11.53 -9.80 15.06
N GLN A 437 12.60 -9.10 15.44
CA GLN A 437 13.23 -9.27 16.75
C GLN A 437 12.25 -8.92 17.88
N ARG A 438 11.57 -7.77 17.77
CA ARG A 438 10.62 -7.31 18.79
C ARG A 438 9.40 -8.21 18.91
N LEU A 439 8.90 -8.76 17.80
CA LEU A 439 7.86 -9.81 17.78
C LEU A 439 8.22 -11.01 18.66
N ARG A 440 9.51 -11.33 18.79
CA ARG A 440 10.00 -12.49 19.56
C ARG A 440 10.33 -12.16 21.01
N THR A 441 10.53 -10.89 21.34
CA THR A 441 11.00 -10.45 22.67
C THR A 441 9.99 -9.65 23.49
N PHE A 442 9.13 -8.85 22.85
CA PHE A 442 8.14 -8.03 23.57
C PHE A 442 6.86 -8.82 23.79
N LYS A 443 6.21 -8.58 24.93
CA LYS A 443 4.87 -9.10 25.21
C LYS A 443 3.86 -8.34 24.38
N MET A 444 3.23 -9.01 23.42
CA MET A 444 2.33 -8.39 22.46
C MET A 444 1.08 -9.23 22.20
N ASN A 445 -0.06 -8.58 22.25
CA ASN A 445 -1.35 -9.12 21.81
C ASN A 445 -1.79 -8.32 20.60
N ILE A 446 -1.80 -8.94 19.43
CA ILE A 446 -2.26 -8.30 18.19
C ILE A 446 -3.63 -8.87 17.86
N SER A 447 -4.62 -8.01 17.64
CA SER A 447 -5.95 -8.41 17.19
C SER A 447 -6.21 -7.82 15.81
N LEU A 448 -6.38 -8.68 14.82
CA LEU A 448 -6.48 -8.34 13.40
C LEU A 448 -7.90 -8.58 12.88
N PHE A 449 -8.49 -7.54 12.31
CA PHE A 449 -9.90 -7.48 11.91
C PHE A 449 -10.08 -7.01 10.47
N LYS A 450 -11.23 -7.40 9.88
CA LYS A 450 -11.74 -6.83 8.64
C LYS A 450 -13.16 -6.30 8.82
N TYR A 451 -13.28 -5.01 9.18
CA TYR A 451 -14.56 -4.32 9.37
C TYR A 451 -14.50 -2.91 8.80
N ASP A 452 -15.66 -2.36 8.47
CA ASP A 452 -15.79 -0.90 8.41
C ASP A 452 -15.40 -0.30 9.77
N ALA A 453 -14.62 0.78 9.75
CA ALA A 453 -14.06 1.34 10.98
C ALA A 453 -15.15 1.88 11.93
N ILE A 454 -16.29 2.36 11.42
CA ILE A 454 -17.42 2.80 12.26
C ILE A 454 -18.13 1.60 12.87
N GLU A 455 -18.36 0.55 12.08
CA GLU A 455 -19.01 -0.68 12.53
C GLU A 455 -18.18 -1.39 13.60
N LEU A 456 -16.85 -1.46 13.43
CA LEU A 456 -15.95 -2.01 14.43
C LEU A 456 -16.06 -1.25 15.76
N GLY A 457 -16.00 0.08 15.73
CA GLY A 457 -16.14 0.91 16.93
C GLY A 457 -17.48 0.69 17.65
N LYS A 458 -18.57 0.60 16.89
CA LYS A 458 -19.91 0.26 17.44
C LYS A 458 -19.93 -1.14 18.04
N GLY A 459 -19.34 -2.13 17.37
CA GLY A 459 -19.29 -3.51 17.82
C GLY A 459 -18.49 -3.66 19.12
N ILE A 460 -17.33 -3.01 19.23
CA ILE A 460 -16.53 -3.01 20.47
C ILE A 460 -17.35 -2.40 21.61
N LYS A 461 -18.02 -1.27 21.36
CA LYS A 461 -18.87 -0.61 22.37
C LYS A 461 -20.05 -1.49 22.80
N GLY A 462 -20.63 -2.22 21.85
CA GLY A 462 -21.71 -3.18 22.08
C GLY A 462 -21.26 -4.49 22.73
N GLY A 463 -19.95 -4.76 22.80
CA GLY A 463 -19.40 -6.03 23.28
C GLY A 463 -19.65 -7.20 22.32
N THR A 464 -19.86 -6.92 21.03
CA THR A 464 -20.13 -7.94 20.00
C THR A 464 -18.87 -8.39 19.26
N ILE A 465 -17.72 -7.74 19.50
CA ILE A 465 -16.44 -8.07 18.86
C ILE A 465 -15.67 -9.03 19.77
N PRO A 466 -15.47 -10.30 19.35
CA PRO A 466 -14.68 -11.26 20.10
C PRO A 466 -13.23 -10.80 20.29
N GLY A 467 -12.63 -11.17 21.42
CA GLY A 467 -11.21 -10.91 21.69
C GLY A 467 -10.86 -9.46 22.04
N ILE A 468 -11.83 -8.53 22.01
CA ILE A 468 -11.64 -7.16 22.49
C ILE A 468 -12.63 -6.88 23.63
N PRO A 469 -12.15 -6.52 24.83
CA PRO A 469 -13.02 -6.08 25.92
C PRO A 469 -13.78 -4.80 25.54
N ARG A 470 -15.08 -4.74 25.83
CA ARG A 470 -15.89 -3.50 25.66
C ARG A 470 -15.34 -2.28 26.43
N SER A 471 -14.52 -2.54 27.45
CA SER A 471 -13.88 -1.54 28.31
C SER A 471 -12.47 -1.14 27.86
N ILE A 472 -12.02 -1.61 26.69
CA ILE A 472 -10.68 -1.28 26.18
C ILE A 472 -10.54 0.24 26.03
N LEU A 473 -9.38 0.76 26.43
CA LEU A 473 -9.01 2.17 26.24
C LEU A 473 -7.60 2.24 25.67
N PHE A 474 -7.42 3.06 24.64
CA PHE A 474 -6.19 3.17 23.88
C PHE A 474 -5.37 4.39 24.30
N ASP A 475 -4.05 4.23 24.32
CA ASP A 475 -3.10 5.34 24.39
C ASP A 475 -3.04 6.08 23.06
N ARG A 476 -3.21 5.38 21.92
CA ARG A 476 -3.24 6.00 20.58
C ARG A 476 -4.22 5.28 19.67
N ILE A 477 -4.98 6.05 18.89
CA ILE A 477 -5.86 5.55 17.84
C ILE A 477 -5.48 6.27 16.55
N GLU A 478 -5.06 5.53 15.53
CA GLU A 478 -4.77 6.03 14.21
C GLU A 478 -5.91 5.63 13.27
N VAL A 479 -6.52 6.63 12.63
CA VAL A 479 -7.69 6.47 11.75
C VAL A 479 -7.34 6.72 10.28
N SER A 480 -6.06 6.92 9.97
CA SER A 480 -5.55 7.21 8.63
C SER A 480 -6.39 8.29 7.93
N ASN A 481 -6.63 8.15 6.63
CA ASN A 481 -7.47 9.02 5.81
C ASN A 481 -8.98 8.71 5.93
N ALA A 482 -9.41 7.79 6.80
CA ALA A 482 -10.84 7.49 6.97
C ALA A 482 -11.66 8.70 7.46
N THR A 483 -11.00 9.73 8.01
CA THR A 483 -11.59 11.01 8.40
C THR A 483 -11.91 11.94 7.24
N ASP A 484 -11.39 11.70 6.03
CA ASP A 484 -11.75 12.48 4.85
C ASP A 484 -13.24 12.24 4.50
N LEU A 485 -13.90 13.28 3.97
CA LEU A 485 -15.34 13.27 3.64
C LEU A 485 -15.73 12.18 2.63
N GLN A 486 -14.78 11.78 1.76
CA GLN A 486 -14.97 10.74 0.75
C GLN A 486 -15.00 9.32 1.34
N TYR A 487 -14.66 9.18 2.62
CA TYR A 487 -14.75 7.92 3.37
C TYR A 487 -15.81 8.06 4.47
N ALA A 488 -15.45 7.90 5.74
CA ALA A 488 -16.40 8.01 6.84
C ALA A 488 -16.61 9.45 7.32
N GLY A 489 -15.63 10.32 7.14
CA GLY A 489 -15.69 11.71 7.58
C GLY A 489 -15.33 11.92 9.06
N VAL A 490 -15.10 13.20 9.41
CA VAL A 490 -14.57 13.59 10.72
C VAL A 490 -15.51 13.25 11.88
N LYS A 491 -16.77 13.68 11.78
CA LYS A 491 -17.75 13.50 12.86
C LYS A 491 -18.00 12.02 13.19
N PRO A 492 -18.33 11.14 12.22
CA PRO A 492 -18.55 9.72 12.51
C PRO A 492 -17.32 9.05 13.14
N MET A 493 -16.11 9.37 12.65
CA MET A 493 -14.87 8.82 13.21
C MET A 493 -14.64 9.24 14.66
N LEU A 494 -14.84 10.52 14.98
CA LEU A 494 -14.73 11.02 16.35
C LEU A 494 -15.76 10.37 17.28
N GLU A 495 -17.01 10.22 16.84
CA GLU A 495 -18.07 9.60 17.64
C GLU A 495 -17.84 8.10 17.89
N ALA A 496 -17.32 7.39 16.88
CA ALA A 496 -17.07 5.96 16.98
C ALA A 496 -15.83 5.64 17.84
N TRP A 497 -14.74 6.40 17.68
CA TRP A 497 -13.44 6.04 18.26
C TRP A 497 -12.97 6.94 19.41
N GLY A 498 -13.43 8.19 19.47
CA GLY A 498 -13.05 9.12 20.53
C GLY A 498 -13.33 8.61 21.96
N PRO A 499 -14.47 7.95 22.24
CA PRO A 499 -14.75 7.39 23.57
C PRO A 499 -13.79 6.28 24.03
N PHE A 500 -13.02 5.68 23.13
CA PHE A 500 -12.04 4.64 23.47
C PHE A 500 -10.66 5.21 23.82
N LEU A 501 -10.46 6.53 23.83
CA LEU A 501 -9.19 7.10 24.31
C LEU A 501 -9.10 6.98 25.84
N LYS A 502 -7.90 6.63 26.33
CA LYS A 502 -7.60 6.73 27.76
C LYS A 502 -7.89 8.14 28.25
N THR A 503 -8.50 8.23 29.44
CA THR A 503 -8.79 9.54 30.04
C THR A 503 -7.51 10.33 30.28
N LYS A 504 -7.61 11.67 30.31
CA LYS A 504 -6.48 12.55 30.63
C LYS A 504 -5.74 12.18 31.93
N LYS A 505 -6.44 11.62 32.92
CA LYS A 505 -5.83 11.13 34.18
C LYS A 505 -4.97 9.89 33.97
N ALA A 506 -5.38 8.98 33.10
CA ALA A 506 -4.66 7.74 32.79
C ALA A 506 -3.53 7.97 31.77
N ASN A 507 -3.76 8.84 30.79
CA ASN A 507 -2.74 9.30 29.87
C ASN A 507 -3.07 10.69 29.33
N GLN A 508 -2.33 11.71 29.75
CA GLN A 508 -2.53 13.07 29.26
C GLN A 508 -2.18 13.23 27.77
N HIS A 509 -1.50 12.26 27.15
CA HIS A 509 -1.13 12.27 25.74
C HIS A 509 -2.03 11.37 24.87
N ALA A 510 -3.06 10.73 25.45
CA ALA A 510 -3.99 9.89 24.71
C ALA A 510 -4.57 10.63 23.51
N SER A 511 -4.40 10.07 22.30
CA SER A 511 -4.67 10.82 21.07
C SER A 511 -5.30 9.98 19.96
N LEU A 512 -6.25 10.58 19.25
CA LEU A 512 -6.78 10.10 17.96
C LEU A 512 -6.11 10.89 16.82
N ILE A 513 -5.48 10.18 15.89
CA ILE A 513 -4.62 10.74 14.84
C ILE A 513 -5.29 10.52 13.48
N GLY A 514 -5.58 11.60 12.77
CA GLY A 514 -6.21 11.58 11.45
C GLY A 514 -5.33 12.19 10.37
N LEU A 515 -5.40 11.62 9.17
CA LEU A 515 -4.83 12.11 7.94
C LEU A 515 -5.95 12.70 7.08
N PHE A 516 -5.65 13.82 6.43
CA PHE A 516 -6.56 14.52 5.54
C PHE A 516 -5.84 14.69 4.22
N MET A 517 -6.07 13.82 3.26
CA MET A 517 -5.44 13.90 1.94
C MET A 517 -6.42 14.37 0.87
N ASN A 518 -7.71 14.06 1.02
CA ASN A 518 -8.75 14.46 0.08
C ASN A 518 -9.37 15.82 0.41
N TRP A 519 -9.11 16.39 1.60
CA TRP A 519 -9.50 17.79 1.89
C TRP A 519 -8.90 18.80 0.90
N ALA A 520 -7.88 18.42 0.13
CA ALA A 520 -7.29 19.20 -0.95
C ALA A 520 -8.28 19.70 -2.00
N TRP A 521 -9.47 19.10 -2.07
CA TRP A 521 -10.57 19.54 -2.94
C TRP A 521 -11.48 20.59 -2.29
N SER A 522 -11.22 20.96 -1.04
CA SER A 522 -11.97 21.95 -0.29
C SER A 522 -11.50 23.37 -0.60
N LYS A 523 -12.40 24.33 -0.41
CA LYS A 523 -12.10 25.76 -0.52
C LYS A 523 -10.91 26.14 0.37
N GLY A 524 -9.92 26.82 -0.22
CA GLY A 524 -8.72 27.31 0.48
C GLY A 524 -7.60 26.28 0.70
N ALA A 525 -7.82 25.01 0.35
CA ALA A 525 -6.83 23.96 0.56
C ALA A 525 -5.61 24.10 -0.37
N LYS A 526 -5.86 24.44 -1.64
CA LYS A 526 -4.86 24.66 -2.68
C LYS A 526 -4.54 26.14 -2.84
N ALA A 527 -3.33 26.44 -3.28
CA ALA A 527 -2.93 27.75 -3.76
C ALA A 527 -3.77 28.12 -4.99
N VAL A 528 -4.81 28.93 -4.77
CA VAL A 528 -5.68 29.42 -5.85
C VAL A 528 -4.94 30.53 -6.59
N VAL A 529 -4.66 30.29 -7.88
CA VAL A 529 -3.95 31.23 -8.76
C VAL A 529 -4.84 32.39 -9.23
N ASP A 530 -6.15 32.32 -8.95
CA ASP A 530 -7.13 33.32 -9.40
C ASP A 530 -6.90 34.71 -8.81
N ASN A 531 -6.24 34.81 -7.63
CA ASN A 531 -5.72 36.08 -7.12
C ASN A 531 -4.23 36.22 -7.46
N ARG A 532 -3.93 36.94 -8.56
CA ARG A 532 -2.57 37.15 -9.08
C ARG A 532 -1.56 37.63 -8.03
N ALA A 533 -1.98 38.46 -7.06
CA ALA A 533 -1.11 38.97 -6.02
C ALA A 533 -0.68 37.89 -5.02
N ASN A 534 -1.60 36.98 -4.65
CA ASN A 534 -1.29 35.88 -3.73
C ASN A 534 -0.42 34.81 -4.41
N ALA A 535 -0.73 34.48 -5.67
CA ALA A 535 0.07 33.56 -6.47
C ALA A 535 1.53 34.02 -6.62
N GLY A 536 1.75 35.32 -6.87
CA GLY A 536 3.09 35.90 -6.97
C GLY A 536 3.92 35.74 -5.68
N ASN A 537 3.29 35.94 -4.52
CA ASN A 537 3.97 35.78 -3.23
C ASN A 537 4.33 34.33 -2.90
N ILE A 538 3.45 33.37 -3.22
CA ILE A 538 3.71 31.94 -3.02
C ILE A 538 4.85 31.46 -3.93
N ILE A 539 4.82 31.85 -5.21
CA ILE A 539 5.90 31.53 -6.16
C ILE A 539 7.21 32.15 -5.68
N LYS A 540 7.21 33.42 -5.25
CA LYS A 540 8.39 34.07 -4.70
C LYS A 540 8.94 33.30 -3.49
N THR A 541 8.07 32.92 -2.56
CA THR A 541 8.46 32.13 -1.38
C THR A 541 9.08 30.79 -1.78
N PHE A 542 8.51 30.12 -2.79
CA PHE A 542 9.07 28.88 -3.34
C PHE A 542 10.46 29.09 -3.93
N VAL A 543 10.64 30.15 -4.73
CA VAL A 543 11.94 30.53 -5.32
C VAL A 543 12.98 30.82 -4.23
N ASP A 544 12.58 31.54 -3.18
CA ASP A 544 13.46 31.91 -2.08
C ASP A 544 13.87 30.70 -1.22
N TYR A 545 12.94 29.75 -1.00
CA TYR A 545 13.19 28.57 -0.15
C TYR A 545 13.88 27.42 -0.90
N TYR A 546 13.71 27.34 -2.22
CA TYR A 546 14.17 26.22 -3.03
C TYR A 546 14.92 26.68 -4.30
N PRO A 547 15.91 27.59 -4.20
CA PRO A 547 16.56 28.20 -5.36
C PRO A 547 17.30 27.19 -6.25
N GLU A 548 17.81 26.10 -5.66
CA GLU A 548 18.55 25.06 -6.38
C GLU A 548 17.65 24.15 -7.23
N THR A 549 16.34 24.20 -7.00
CA THR A 549 15.35 23.32 -7.64
C THR A 549 14.72 23.95 -8.88
N ILE A 550 14.98 25.24 -9.08
CA ILE A 550 14.61 25.95 -10.29
C ILE A 550 15.71 25.65 -11.30
N PRO A 551 15.38 25.01 -12.43
CA PRO A 551 16.34 24.86 -13.53
C PRO A 551 17.03 26.20 -13.79
N LYS A 552 18.37 26.25 -13.74
CA LYS A 552 19.17 27.44 -14.08
C LYS A 552 19.05 27.74 -15.58
N PHE A 553 17.86 28.07 -16.04
CA PHE A 553 17.61 28.70 -17.34
C PHE A 553 17.43 30.19 -17.11
N PRO A 554 17.84 31.05 -18.06
CA PRO A 554 18.08 32.46 -17.80
C PRO A 554 16.84 33.17 -17.25
N SER A 555 16.91 33.52 -15.96
CA SER A 555 16.35 34.63 -15.15
C SER A 555 15.08 35.40 -15.55
N THR A 556 14.34 35.00 -16.57
CA THR A 556 13.01 35.51 -16.87
C THR A 556 12.11 34.31 -17.05
N LEU A 557 11.00 34.28 -16.31
CA LEU A 557 9.81 33.51 -16.67
C LEU A 557 9.36 33.99 -18.07
N ASP A 558 10.09 33.60 -19.10
CA ASP A 558 9.72 33.89 -20.46
C ASP A 558 8.66 32.87 -20.83
N LEU A 559 7.40 33.24 -20.60
CA LEU A 559 6.23 32.52 -21.08
C LEU A 559 6.26 32.36 -22.61
N ASN A 560 7.15 33.07 -23.32
CA ASN A 560 7.40 32.90 -24.75
C ASN A 560 8.49 31.86 -25.08
N ALA A 561 9.15 31.23 -24.10
CA ALA A 561 10.17 30.18 -24.32
C ALA A 561 9.60 28.81 -24.77
N GLY A 562 8.36 28.80 -25.30
CA GLY A 562 7.67 27.60 -25.78
C GLY A 562 7.49 26.51 -24.71
N LEU A 563 7.46 25.24 -25.14
CA LEU A 563 7.19 24.06 -24.30
C LEU A 563 8.23 23.83 -23.18
N SER A 564 9.45 24.38 -23.31
CA SER A 564 10.47 24.31 -22.24
C SER A 564 10.13 25.24 -21.07
N GLY A 565 9.57 26.42 -21.33
CA GLY A 565 9.04 27.30 -20.28
C GLY A 565 7.87 26.66 -19.53
N ILE A 566 7.05 25.89 -20.25
CA ILE A 566 5.91 25.14 -19.70
C ILE A 566 6.38 24.06 -18.71
N SER A 567 7.44 23.30 -19.01
CA SER A 567 7.95 22.26 -18.09
C SER A 567 8.49 22.86 -16.77
N THR A 568 9.25 23.96 -16.84
CA THR A 568 9.73 24.67 -15.63
C THR A 568 8.56 25.23 -14.82
N PHE A 569 7.60 25.86 -15.49
CA PHE A 569 6.40 26.39 -14.87
C PHE A 569 5.57 25.29 -14.18
N MET A 570 5.44 24.12 -14.82
CA MET A 570 4.79 22.95 -14.22
C MET A 570 5.52 22.47 -12.97
N GLY A 571 6.85 22.40 -13.00
CA GLY A 571 7.64 22.07 -11.80
C GLY A 571 7.39 23.03 -10.65
N ILE A 572 7.26 24.33 -10.92
CA ILE A 572 6.87 25.31 -9.89
C ILE A 572 5.45 25.04 -9.40
N MET A 573 4.47 24.99 -10.33
CA MET A 573 3.05 24.79 -10.02
C MET A 573 2.77 23.46 -9.31
N ASP A 574 3.62 22.48 -9.54
CA ASP A 574 3.57 21.21 -8.85
C ASP A 574 3.94 21.35 -7.38
N ASN A 575 4.86 22.25 -7.04
CA ASN A 575 5.44 22.33 -5.71
C ASN A 575 5.00 23.56 -4.90
N ILE A 576 4.23 24.49 -5.49
CA ILE A 576 3.81 25.72 -4.80
C ILE A 576 3.02 25.47 -3.50
N GLU A 577 2.34 24.32 -3.37
CA GLU A 577 1.59 23.98 -2.15
C GLU A 577 2.49 23.85 -0.91
N LEU A 578 3.80 23.58 -1.10
CA LEU A 578 4.80 23.67 -0.02
C LEU A 578 4.85 25.04 0.65
N CYS A 579 4.55 26.07 -0.12
CA CYS A 579 4.64 27.46 0.28
C CYS A 579 3.26 28.08 0.51
N HIS A 580 2.20 27.28 0.44
CA HIS A 580 0.84 27.71 0.69
C HIS A 580 0.46 27.49 2.15
N GLU A 581 0.27 28.59 2.87
CA GLU A 581 -0.24 28.56 4.25
C GLU A 581 -1.77 28.43 4.18
N ASN A 582 -2.29 27.30 4.64
CA ASN A 582 -3.69 26.91 4.53
C ASN A 582 -4.30 26.47 5.87
N SER A 583 -3.65 26.77 7.00
CA SER A 583 -4.10 26.32 8.33
C SER A 583 -5.40 26.99 8.78
N GLU A 584 -5.67 28.24 8.38
CA GLU A 584 -6.94 28.90 8.68
C GLU A 584 -8.10 28.25 7.91
N ALA A 585 -7.92 28.02 6.60
CA ALA A 585 -8.88 27.32 5.77
C ALA A 585 -9.13 25.90 6.27
N PHE A 586 -8.09 25.18 6.70
CA PHE A 586 -8.25 23.85 7.28
C PHE A 586 -9.01 23.87 8.62
N ASN A 587 -8.75 24.86 9.47
CA ASN A 587 -9.52 25.04 10.69
C ASN A 587 -11.00 25.31 10.40
N GLU A 588 -11.31 26.10 9.37
CA GLU A 588 -12.69 26.32 8.92
C GLU A 588 -13.31 25.04 8.36
N TYR A 589 -12.56 24.27 7.57
CA TYR A 589 -12.98 22.96 7.11
C TYR A 589 -13.35 22.04 8.28
N LEU A 590 -12.48 21.89 9.29
CA LEU A 590 -12.78 21.07 10.48
C LEU A 590 -14.03 21.56 11.24
N ARG A 591 -14.25 22.88 11.33
CA ARG A 591 -15.48 23.44 11.89
C ARG A 591 -16.71 23.03 11.09
N ASN A 592 -16.65 23.16 9.77
CA ASN A 592 -17.76 22.81 8.87
C ASN A 592 -18.04 21.30 8.86
N GLN A 593 -17.04 20.46 9.12
CA GLN A 593 -17.19 19.02 9.29
C GLN A 593 -17.67 18.62 10.70
N GLY A 594 -18.02 19.58 11.56
CA GLY A 594 -18.55 19.33 12.91
C GLY A 594 -17.52 18.93 13.96
N ALA A 595 -16.21 19.00 13.66
CA ALA A 595 -15.16 18.47 14.54
C ALA A 595 -15.17 19.12 15.93
N LEU A 596 -15.35 20.45 16.02
CA LEU A 596 -15.29 21.18 17.28
C LEU A 596 -16.46 20.83 18.20
N GLU A 597 -17.68 20.79 17.65
CA GLU A 597 -18.88 20.44 18.40
C GLU A 597 -18.83 18.99 18.87
N THR A 598 -18.50 18.06 17.96
CA THR A 598 -18.35 16.65 18.30
C THR A 598 -17.30 16.46 19.38
N CYS A 599 -16.10 17.01 19.22
CA CYS A 599 -15.04 16.94 20.23
C CYS A 599 -15.53 17.43 21.60
N LYS A 600 -16.18 18.59 21.66
CA LYS A 600 -16.73 19.13 22.91
C LYS A 600 -17.72 18.16 23.56
N ASN A 601 -18.61 17.55 22.77
CA ASN A 601 -19.64 16.62 23.25
C ASN A 601 -19.05 15.32 23.81
N ILE A 602 -17.93 14.85 23.27
CA ILE A 602 -17.27 13.61 23.71
C ILE A 602 -16.04 13.86 24.61
N GLY A 603 -15.83 15.10 25.05
CA GLY A 603 -14.73 15.46 25.96
C GLY A 603 -13.34 15.47 25.32
N LEU A 604 -13.24 15.61 24.00
CA LEU A 604 -11.98 15.77 23.29
C LEU A 604 -11.74 17.23 22.88
N ARG A 605 -10.52 17.51 22.41
CA ARG A 605 -10.16 18.77 21.73
C ARG A 605 -9.11 18.53 20.66
N SER A 606 -9.08 19.37 19.64
CA SER A 606 -7.99 19.34 18.65
C SER A 606 -6.70 19.93 19.24
N ARG A 607 -5.55 19.29 18.97
CA ARG A 607 -4.24 19.83 19.32
C ARG A 607 -3.87 20.97 18.37
N LYS A 608 -3.45 22.11 18.92
CA LYS A 608 -2.92 23.24 18.13
C LYS A 608 -1.51 22.99 17.59
N THR A 609 -0.78 22.10 18.26
CA THR A 609 0.58 21.69 17.93
C THR A 609 0.67 20.18 18.01
N ASN A 610 1.01 19.55 16.90
CA ASN A 610 1.08 18.09 16.83
C ASN A 610 2.45 17.60 17.29
N THR A 611 2.47 16.59 18.15
CA THR A 611 3.70 15.91 18.59
C THR A 611 3.86 14.53 17.96
N ILE A 612 2.87 14.02 17.21
CA ILE A 612 2.90 12.66 16.65
C ILE A 612 3.12 12.70 15.13
N ILE A 613 2.29 13.48 14.43
CA ILE A 613 2.36 13.65 12.98
C ILE A 613 2.52 15.13 12.62
N PRO A 614 3.42 15.52 11.70
CA PRO A 614 3.53 16.91 11.29
C PRO A 614 2.21 17.37 10.65
N HIS A 615 1.90 18.65 10.82
CA HIS A 615 0.65 19.19 10.28
C HIS A 615 0.59 19.08 8.76
N ARG A 616 1.72 19.20 8.07
CA ARG A 616 1.83 19.15 6.61
C ARG A 616 3.00 18.26 6.20
N ILE A 617 2.94 17.68 5.00
CA ILE A 617 4.03 16.91 4.43
C ILE A 617 5.33 17.73 4.45
N GLY A 618 6.40 17.12 4.96
CA GLY A 618 7.70 17.77 5.09
C GLY A 618 7.81 18.82 6.21
N GLY A 619 6.74 19.08 6.96
CA GLY A 619 6.76 19.91 8.14
C GLY A 619 7.55 19.24 9.28
N THR A 620 7.96 20.05 10.26
CA THR A 620 8.61 19.54 11.47
C THR A 620 7.58 19.30 12.57
N LEU A 621 7.71 18.20 13.30
CA LEU A 621 6.91 17.93 14.50
C LEU A 621 7.11 19.02 15.56
N GLY A 622 6.07 19.32 16.33
CA GLY A 622 6.12 20.33 17.38
C GLY A 622 6.03 21.78 16.90
N HIS A 623 6.03 22.04 15.60
CA HIS A 623 5.81 23.40 15.08
C HIS A 623 4.32 23.74 14.92
N PRO A 624 3.94 25.03 15.04
CA PRO A 624 2.58 25.50 14.75
C PRO A 624 2.15 25.16 13.31
N TRP A 625 0.84 24.96 13.09
CA TRP A 625 0.27 24.59 11.78
C TRP A 625 0.62 25.56 10.63
N LYS A 626 0.78 26.85 10.94
CA LYS A 626 1.20 27.89 10.00
C LYS A 626 2.66 27.81 9.54
N THR A 627 3.45 26.89 10.11
CA THR A 627 4.87 26.75 9.78
C THR A 627 5.01 25.98 8.48
N LEU A 628 5.58 26.63 7.47
CA LEU A 628 5.88 26.02 6.18
C LEU A 628 7.18 25.19 6.24
N PRO A 629 7.28 24.08 5.50
CA PRO A 629 8.51 23.31 5.37
C PRO A 629 9.63 24.19 4.81
N LYS A 630 10.80 24.12 5.44
CA LYS A 630 12.03 24.80 4.98
C LYS A 630 13.08 23.73 4.65
N LYS A 631 13.86 23.94 3.59
CA LYS A 631 15.03 23.11 3.24
C LYS A 631 14.74 21.65 2.85
N MET A 632 13.61 21.37 2.19
CA MET A 632 13.41 20.08 1.52
C MET A 632 14.00 20.12 0.11
N THR A 633 14.58 19.02 -0.39
CA THR A 633 14.86 18.94 -1.83
C THR A 633 13.52 18.78 -2.58
N VAL A 634 13.39 19.35 -3.78
CA VAL A 634 12.19 19.14 -4.62
C VAL A 634 11.98 17.66 -4.88
N GLU A 635 13.07 16.92 -5.10
CA GLU A 635 13.05 15.47 -5.22
C GLU A 635 12.43 14.78 -4.00
N LYS A 636 12.86 15.11 -2.78
CA LYS A 636 12.27 14.55 -1.55
C LYS A 636 10.78 14.86 -1.48
N TYR A 637 10.37 16.07 -1.80
CA TYR A 637 8.96 16.41 -1.82
C TYR A 637 8.18 15.70 -2.93
N ILE A 638 8.73 15.53 -4.13
CA ILE A 638 8.10 14.81 -5.23
C ILE A 638 7.86 13.36 -4.85
N MET A 639 8.82 12.74 -4.15
CA MET A 639 8.64 11.38 -3.64
C MET A 639 7.64 11.30 -2.48
N LEU A 640 7.59 12.34 -1.64
CA LEU A 640 6.57 12.49 -0.60
C LEU A 640 5.22 12.99 -1.14
N GLY A 641 5.13 13.45 -2.38
CA GLY A 641 3.96 14.10 -2.96
C GLY A 641 3.40 13.35 -4.18
N SER A 642 4.10 12.31 -4.64
CA SER A 642 3.60 11.28 -5.57
C SER A 642 2.62 10.30 -4.89
N LEU A 643 2.35 10.51 -3.61
CA LEU A 643 1.31 9.87 -2.83
C LEU A 643 -0.05 10.16 -3.46
N GLN A 644 -0.55 9.30 -4.34
CA GLN A 644 -1.87 9.41 -4.98
C GLN A 644 -2.08 10.59 -5.96
N TYR A 645 -2.79 10.27 -7.06
CA TYR A 645 -3.44 11.23 -7.97
C TYR A 645 -2.57 12.16 -8.83
N VAL A 646 -1.27 11.90 -9.02
CA VAL A 646 -0.50 12.57 -10.10
C VAL A 646 -1.08 12.22 -11.48
N LEU A 647 -1.94 11.21 -11.54
CA LEU A 647 -2.31 10.53 -12.78
C LEU A 647 -3.73 10.84 -13.30
N TYR A 648 -4.62 11.42 -12.51
CA TYR A 648 -6.01 11.69 -12.94
C TYR A 648 -6.35 13.18 -13.13
N CYS A 649 -5.54 14.12 -12.63
CA CYS A 649 -5.86 15.56 -12.71
C CYS A 649 -4.61 16.43 -12.90
N GLY A 650 -4.76 17.58 -13.56
CA GLY A 650 -3.70 18.56 -13.82
C GLY A 650 -2.92 19.06 -12.58
N ARG A 651 -3.46 18.90 -11.36
CA ARG A 651 -2.78 19.12 -10.06
C ARG A 651 -3.09 18.02 -9.03
N PRO A 652 -2.09 17.41 -8.38
CA PRO A 652 -2.30 16.32 -7.43
C PRO A 652 -2.84 16.82 -6.06
N PRO A 653 -3.87 16.17 -5.47
CA PRO A 653 -4.45 16.49 -4.17
C PRO A 653 -3.53 16.24 -2.97
N ALA A 654 -2.68 15.21 -2.98
CA ALA A 654 -1.89 14.86 -1.80
C ALA A 654 -0.84 15.88 -1.38
N ARG A 655 -0.50 16.81 -2.26
CA ARG A 655 0.40 17.93 -1.96
C ARG A 655 -0.16 18.93 -0.95
N ALA A 656 -1.46 18.86 -0.66
CA ALA A 656 -2.08 19.57 0.43
C ALA A 656 -2.33 18.68 1.66
N ALA A 657 -1.92 17.41 1.70
CA ALA A 657 -2.31 16.51 2.78
C ALA A 657 -1.85 17.00 4.16
N LEU A 658 -2.75 16.92 5.14
CA LEU A 658 -2.53 17.40 6.50
C LEU A 658 -2.70 16.28 7.54
N GLY A 659 -1.88 16.35 8.58
CA GLY A 659 -2.03 15.55 9.79
C GLY A 659 -2.70 16.37 10.90
N THR A 660 -3.63 15.76 11.64
CA THR A 660 -4.20 16.36 12.86
C THR A 660 -4.28 15.34 13.99
N THR A 661 -4.38 15.85 15.21
CA THR A 661 -4.48 15.03 16.40
C THR A 661 -5.55 15.60 17.33
N PHE A 662 -6.47 14.73 17.79
CA PHE A 662 -7.45 15.02 18.83
C PHE A 662 -7.01 14.36 20.13
N ILE A 663 -7.20 15.03 21.26
CA ILE A 663 -6.70 14.61 22.58
C ILE A 663 -7.82 14.67 23.62
N SER A 664 -7.80 13.75 24.59
CA SER A 664 -8.67 13.73 25.76
C SER A 664 -8.44 14.87 26.76
#